data_AF-A0A3R7TAC9-F1
#
_entry.id   AF-A0A3R7TAC9-F1
#
_cell.length_a   1.000
_cell.length_b   1.000
_cell.length_c   1.000
_cell.angle_alpha   90.00
_cell.angle_beta   90.00
_cell.angle_gamma   90.00
#
_symmetry.space_group_name_H-M   'P 1'
#
loop_
_entity.id
_entity.type
_entity.pdbx_description
1 polymer ?
#
loop_
_entity_poly.entity_id
_entity_poly.type
_entity_poly.pdbx_seq_one_letter_code
_entity_poly.pdbx_strand_id
1 'polypeptide(L)'
;MIGFLRSSINRSSTEKPFSVKVFQPIFRCASILLMALLAQQVSAQQVDTWFMAGKGINSPTNGINLFLPNPITTLAQDGDPVTTWYDIVYYSEQNAVQHPDPVDYPNDPFGTPDGFDYPFPNSGGNPLFLTPMGSIPGVPTVRRNPTDNMNFNPIVNFDGSGTGQALHFRSESRRDITVFIVFKALGAGNSAETQRLLFGGDVDVHHRSANSNDWTTNLSLGVADGNTFSIGRTWNPLNMLDPGEFYVSGGIDLLGEPSIGTFNRLVGVNAELLITHVNGIQDILINRNHPLADNTLFYFNRLGKHFNSNDSNRNLTGDIAEVLLADFSLGNNLRQRVQSYLAIKYGITLNAVGSLGSINGNTSYNYLAADGTVIWAVDPNYRHDIAGLGKDRYKDIGGALSLRYNIDQRISKSVNSDAIVTMSTNTDFSTDNLDLTRTEIDGQITGQPDGTPNDHNFLMWGNDNQSINSSALELPPGLGITSRIQREWRIQAVRTPGVNPIQGVSVRVDLSGSDILTNSGTCAIKLLIDTDGNGDFTDGPITVIEATLVDGFGNAYFDGVDFQHLDVFTIGFGDTTNPTASNPATTTVCDTPPLVDPSVVNDEADNCAVDSVTFQGEVSDGNTNPETITRTYRVTDTAGNFIDVTHTILVYTTPVIANQPDIVGCAPQVFPTIDGIGLISAAYYDAPNGGGNSYNPGDPIPSSGTYYIYDETASTPNCSAETSFNVTLTPPPTASAGPDDTICGLVNYTLTGAMANNFDNLLWTHNGSGNFTDATALNAIYEPSLLDVGSTVTLTLTASSTNCPDAIDSMDLTITLLPFVDAGSDEEICEGATLDLAASGTTPSASNTSSLSWATAGDGSFDDATALLPIYTP
;
A
#
# COMPACT_ATOMS: atom_id res chain seq x y z
N MET A 1 16.42 -75.53 53.06
CA MET A 1 15.58 -76.41 53.90
C MET A 1 14.98 -77.44 52.95
N ILE A 2 15.23 -78.75 53.19
CA ILE A 2 14.79 -79.93 52.40
C ILE A 2 15.49 -80.04 51.02
N GLY A 3 16.19 -81.11 50.62
CA GLY A 3 16.53 -82.38 51.23
C GLY A 3 16.91 -83.42 50.15
N PHE A 4 18.05 -84.10 50.36
CA PHE A 4 18.48 -85.41 49.80
C PHE A 4 18.82 -85.55 48.30
N LEU A 5 19.70 -86.45 47.86
CA LEU A 5 21.00 -87.04 48.25
C LEU A 5 21.30 -88.11 47.17
N ARG A 6 22.58 -88.27 46.82
CA ARG A 6 23.24 -89.49 46.28
C ARG A 6 22.96 -89.89 44.83
N SER A 7 23.85 -90.56 44.09
CA SER A 7 25.31 -90.79 44.09
C SER A 7 25.57 -91.88 43.05
N SER A 8 26.76 -91.88 42.44
CA SER A 8 27.44 -93.01 41.75
C SER A 8 26.82 -93.47 40.42
N ILE A 9 27.58 -93.71 39.34
CA ILE A 9 28.50 -94.85 39.20
C ILE A 9 29.58 -94.62 38.12
N ASN A 10 30.74 -95.19 38.43
CA ASN A 10 32.00 -95.46 37.75
C ASN A 10 32.15 -95.54 36.22
N ARG A 11 33.37 -95.08 35.83
CA ARG A 11 34.27 -95.47 34.73
C ARG A 11 34.14 -96.93 34.24
N SER A 12 34.26 -97.12 32.91
CA SER A 12 35.27 -98.03 32.34
C SER A 12 35.61 -97.67 30.89
N SER A 13 36.86 -97.94 30.53
CA SER A 13 37.59 -97.61 29.31
C SER A 13 37.69 -98.79 28.35
N THR A 14 37.62 -98.58 27.03
CA THR A 14 38.37 -99.38 26.03
C THR A 14 38.51 -98.63 24.70
N GLU A 15 39.73 -98.64 24.17
CA GLU A 15 40.22 -97.99 22.94
C GLU A 15 39.77 -98.70 21.64
N LYS A 16 39.56 -97.94 20.55
CA LYS A 16 40.40 -97.97 19.32
C LYS A 16 39.90 -96.98 18.24
N PRO A 17 40.79 -96.53 17.33
CA PRO A 17 40.66 -95.25 16.63
C PRO A 17 39.97 -95.39 15.27
N PHE A 18 39.13 -94.41 14.91
CA PHE A 18 38.76 -94.15 13.52
C PHE A 18 38.76 -92.65 13.22
N SER A 19 39.23 -92.38 12.02
CA SER A 19 39.69 -91.09 11.53
C SER A 19 38.55 -90.29 10.88
N VAL A 20 38.56 -88.99 11.16
CA VAL A 20 38.30 -87.87 10.21
C VAL A 20 36.84 -87.50 9.89
N LYS A 21 36.54 -86.27 10.33
CA LYS A 21 35.65 -85.25 9.74
C LYS A 21 34.15 -85.53 9.76
N VAL A 22 33.44 -85.14 10.83
CA VAL A 22 32.18 -84.34 10.77
C VAL A 22 31.81 -83.78 12.17
N PHE A 23 32.65 -83.06 12.93
CA PHE A 23 32.17 -82.44 14.20
C PHE A 23 32.87 -81.14 14.64
N GLN A 24 33.48 -80.40 13.71
CA GLN A 24 33.99 -79.05 13.97
C GLN A 24 33.01 -77.86 13.78
N PRO A 25 31.80 -77.97 13.16
CA PRO A 25 30.89 -76.83 13.11
C PRO A 25 30.02 -76.66 14.37
N ILE A 26 29.72 -77.74 15.10
CA ILE A 26 28.68 -77.72 16.16
C ILE A 26 29.20 -77.14 17.48
N PHE A 27 30.50 -77.32 17.80
CA PHE A 27 31.11 -76.68 18.98
C PHE A 27 31.42 -75.20 18.78
N ARG A 28 31.62 -74.73 17.54
CA ARG A 28 31.73 -73.29 17.25
C ARG A 28 30.37 -72.60 17.36
N CYS A 29 29.28 -73.23 16.89
CA CYS A 29 27.94 -72.68 17.07
C CYS A 29 27.47 -72.69 18.53
N ALA A 30 27.77 -73.71 19.34
CA ALA A 30 27.36 -73.74 20.74
C ALA A 30 28.12 -72.72 21.63
N SER A 31 29.40 -72.47 21.34
CA SER A 31 30.18 -71.42 22.04
C SER A 31 29.79 -70.00 21.59
N ILE A 32 29.39 -69.82 20.33
CA ILE A 32 28.86 -68.54 19.83
C ILE A 32 27.43 -68.31 20.34
N LEU A 33 26.60 -69.36 20.48
CA LEU A 33 25.24 -69.25 21.01
C LEU A 33 25.24 -69.03 22.53
N LEU A 34 26.21 -69.60 23.27
CA LEU A 34 26.36 -69.37 24.72
C LEU A 34 27.09 -68.04 25.03
N MET A 35 27.97 -67.53 24.15
CA MET A 35 28.46 -66.14 24.21
C MET A 35 27.43 -65.12 23.72
N ALA A 36 26.47 -65.51 22.88
CA ALA A 36 25.34 -64.66 22.50
C ALA A 36 24.21 -64.66 23.56
N LEU A 37 24.08 -65.71 24.37
CA LEU A 37 23.10 -65.81 25.47
C LEU A 37 23.65 -65.36 26.84
N LEU A 38 24.96 -65.12 26.94
CA LEU A 38 25.60 -64.41 28.06
C LEU A 38 26.20 -63.06 27.62
N ALA A 39 25.83 -62.58 26.43
CA ALA A 39 25.98 -61.18 26.10
C ALA A 39 25.10 -60.42 27.09
N GLN A 40 25.79 -59.70 27.97
CA GLN A 40 25.26 -58.90 29.06
C GLN A 40 24.02 -58.14 28.61
N GLN A 41 23.07 -57.97 29.53
CA GLN A 41 22.17 -56.82 29.48
C GLN A 41 23.05 -55.59 29.26
N VAL A 42 23.05 -55.07 28.04
CA VAL A 42 23.61 -53.77 27.76
C VAL A 42 22.66 -52.82 28.47
N SER A 43 23.03 -52.34 29.65
CA SER A 43 22.39 -51.18 30.26
C SER A 43 22.35 -50.11 29.18
N ALA A 44 21.15 -49.64 28.84
CA ALA A 44 20.97 -48.61 27.82
C ALA A 44 21.85 -47.38 28.16
N GLN A 45 22.46 -46.77 27.14
CA GLN A 45 23.22 -45.53 27.26
C GLN A 45 22.23 -44.37 27.45
N GLN A 46 22.32 -43.60 28.54
CA GLN A 46 21.29 -42.63 28.91
C GLN A 46 21.82 -41.19 28.84
N VAL A 47 21.07 -40.28 28.23
CA VAL A 47 21.18 -38.86 28.59
C VAL A 47 20.72 -38.79 30.04
N ASP A 48 21.55 -38.24 30.92
CA ASP A 48 21.32 -38.25 32.36
C ASP A 48 20.51 -37.03 32.79
N THR A 49 20.81 -35.86 32.21
CA THR A 49 20.13 -34.59 32.53
C THR A 49 19.90 -33.77 31.28
N TRP A 50 18.71 -33.17 31.15
CA TRP A 50 18.41 -32.20 30.11
C TRP A 50 17.60 -31.01 30.64
N PHE A 51 18.24 -29.84 30.67
CA PHE A 51 17.63 -28.57 31.05
C PHE A 51 17.39 -27.69 29.82
N MET A 52 16.14 -27.25 29.62
CA MET A 52 15.74 -26.34 28.54
C MET A 52 14.99 -25.14 29.13
N ALA A 53 15.44 -23.91 28.87
CA ALA A 53 14.91 -22.72 29.55
C ALA A 53 13.45 -22.38 29.19
N GLY A 54 12.90 -23.02 28.16
CA GLY A 54 11.48 -22.91 27.79
C GLY A 54 10.59 -23.83 28.60
N LYS A 55 10.49 -25.09 28.16
CA LYS A 55 9.71 -26.13 28.84
C LYS A 55 10.56 -26.71 29.97
N GLY A 56 10.15 -26.47 31.21
CA GLY A 56 10.85 -27.02 32.39
C GLY A 56 11.21 -25.99 33.45
N ILE A 57 11.07 -24.68 33.22
CA ILE A 57 11.21 -23.71 34.31
C ILE A 57 9.91 -23.65 35.11
N ASN A 58 10.01 -23.84 36.42
CA ASN A 58 8.91 -23.77 37.39
C ASN A 58 7.65 -24.57 36.97
N SER A 59 7.85 -25.64 36.20
CA SER A 59 6.76 -26.44 35.63
C SER A 59 5.91 -27.09 36.73
N PRO A 60 4.58 -27.15 36.59
CA PRO A 60 3.69 -27.72 37.60
C PRO A 60 3.69 -29.27 37.65
N THR A 61 4.47 -29.95 36.80
CA THR A 61 4.52 -31.42 36.72
C THR A 61 5.91 -31.97 36.94
N ASN A 62 6.04 -32.97 37.83
CA ASN A 62 7.21 -33.83 38.02
C ASN A 62 7.51 -34.66 36.75
N GLY A 63 8.20 -34.06 35.79
CA GLY A 63 8.53 -34.67 34.50
C GLY A 63 7.54 -34.29 33.39
N ILE A 64 8.06 -33.63 32.36
CA ILE A 64 7.29 -33.26 31.16
C ILE A 64 7.47 -34.35 30.12
N ASN A 65 6.38 -34.84 29.52
CA ASN A 65 6.49 -35.70 28.36
C ASN A 65 7.02 -34.90 27.16
N LEU A 66 8.27 -35.16 26.77
CA LEU A 66 8.97 -34.58 25.62
C LEU A 66 8.16 -34.63 24.31
N PHE A 67 7.26 -35.59 24.15
CA PHE A 67 6.50 -35.81 22.92
C PHE A 67 5.15 -35.08 22.87
N LEU A 68 4.74 -34.41 23.96
CA LEU A 68 3.55 -33.57 23.89
C LEU A 68 3.92 -32.25 23.20
N PRO A 69 3.38 -31.96 22.00
CA PRO A 69 3.29 -30.58 21.55
C PRO A 69 2.54 -29.82 22.64
N ASN A 70 2.96 -28.58 22.92
CA ASN A 70 2.41 -27.79 24.00
C ASN A 70 0.85 -27.72 23.94
N PRO A 71 0.17 -27.44 25.08
CA PRO A 71 0.74 -26.73 26.21
C PRO A 71 0.78 -27.48 27.53
N ILE A 72 1.93 -27.38 28.18
CA ILE A 72 1.95 -26.99 29.59
C ILE A 72 1.21 -25.64 29.67
N THR A 73 0.10 -25.58 30.38
CA THR A 73 -0.83 -24.44 30.34
C THR A 73 -0.30 -23.17 31.00
N THR A 74 0.85 -23.23 31.67
CA THR A 74 1.52 -22.08 32.31
C THR A 74 3.02 -22.14 32.04
N LEU A 75 3.50 -21.30 31.11
CA LEU A 75 4.93 -21.06 30.89
C LEU A 75 5.40 -19.91 31.80
N ALA A 76 6.65 -19.97 32.25
CA ALA A 76 7.30 -18.86 32.94
C ALA A 76 7.31 -17.60 32.03
N GLN A 77 7.12 -16.44 32.64
CA GLN A 77 7.10 -15.13 31.99
C GLN A 77 8.45 -14.42 32.13
N ASP A 78 8.76 -13.50 31.23
CA ASP A 78 10.01 -12.72 31.30
C ASP A 78 10.20 -12.08 32.70
N GLY A 79 11.36 -12.31 33.30
CA GLY A 79 11.71 -11.82 34.64
C GLY A 79 11.30 -12.74 35.80
N ASP A 80 10.55 -13.82 35.56
CA ASP A 80 10.22 -14.77 36.63
C ASP A 80 11.49 -15.41 37.22
N PRO A 81 11.60 -15.53 38.57
CA PRO A 81 12.72 -16.21 39.20
C PRO A 81 12.67 -17.72 38.89
N VAL A 82 13.82 -18.30 38.57
CA VAL A 82 13.96 -19.74 38.34
C VAL A 82 14.26 -20.40 39.67
N THR A 83 13.24 -20.96 40.33
CA THR A 83 13.40 -21.70 41.59
C THR A 83 13.58 -23.19 41.35
N THR A 84 13.05 -23.69 40.23
CA THR A 84 13.28 -25.06 39.77
C THR A 84 13.36 -25.10 38.24
N TRP A 85 14.38 -25.77 37.73
CA TRP A 85 14.55 -26.11 36.33
C TRP A 85 14.48 -27.63 36.19
N TYR A 86 13.32 -28.12 35.77
CA TYR A 86 13.02 -29.54 35.69
C TYR A 86 13.85 -30.23 34.62
N ASP A 87 14.33 -31.42 34.97
CA ASP A 87 14.89 -32.36 34.02
C ASP A 87 13.75 -33.00 33.21
N ILE A 88 13.91 -33.03 31.89
CA ILE A 88 12.91 -33.54 30.95
C ILE A 88 13.18 -34.99 30.51
N VAL A 89 14.21 -35.64 31.07
CA VAL A 89 14.49 -37.07 30.89
C VAL A 89 13.66 -37.90 31.87
N TYR A 90 13.22 -39.10 31.45
CA TYR A 90 12.50 -40.06 32.30
C TYR A 90 13.47 -40.96 33.08
N TYR A 91 13.01 -41.57 34.20
CA TYR A 91 13.63 -42.62 35.05
C TYR A 91 14.13 -42.17 36.43
N SER A 92 14.83 -41.04 36.55
CA SER A 92 15.22 -40.44 37.85
C SER A 92 15.21 -38.92 37.75
N GLU A 93 14.46 -38.23 38.62
CA GLU A 93 14.39 -36.77 38.59
C GLU A 93 15.73 -36.14 39.04
N GLN A 94 16.36 -35.34 38.16
CA GLN A 94 17.60 -34.61 38.43
C GLN A 94 17.42 -33.08 38.35
N ASN A 95 16.25 -32.60 38.78
CA ASN A 95 15.85 -31.18 38.68
C ASN A 95 16.91 -30.25 39.28
N ALA A 96 17.20 -29.14 38.60
CA ALA A 96 18.01 -28.08 39.18
C ALA A 96 17.15 -27.18 40.08
N VAL A 97 17.55 -27.02 41.33
CA VAL A 97 16.79 -26.29 42.36
C VAL A 97 17.61 -25.15 42.94
N GLN A 98 16.94 -24.18 43.53
CA GLN A 98 17.57 -23.15 44.35
C GLN A 98 18.32 -23.79 45.54
N HIS A 99 19.40 -23.12 45.98
CA HIS A 99 20.08 -23.46 47.23
C HIS A 99 19.10 -23.48 48.43
N PRO A 100 19.10 -24.51 49.29
CA PRO A 100 18.28 -24.56 50.50
C PRO A 100 18.61 -23.43 51.47
N ASP A 101 17.64 -22.93 52.22
CA ASP A 101 17.88 -21.93 53.27
C ASP A 101 18.70 -22.58 54.40
N PRO A 102 19.72 -21.91 54.99
CA PRO A 102 20.41 -22.33 56.21
C PRO A 102 19.52 -22.87 57.34
N VAL A 103 18.26 -22.42 57.44
CA VAL A 103 17.29 -22.92 58.43
C VAL A 103 16.79 -24.34 58.12
N ASP A 104 16.86 -24.78 56.87
CA ASP A 104 16.42 -26.10 56.39
C ASP A 104 17.49 -27.18 56.58
N TYR A 105 18.70 -26.81 57.00
CA TYR A 105 19.74 -27.78 57.33
C TYR A 105 19.38 -28.47 58.64
N PRO A 106 19.41 -29.82 58.70
CA PRO A 106 19.18 -30.53 59.95
C PRO A 106 20.16 -30.02 61.02
N ASN A 107 19.70 -29.89 62.27
CA ASN A 107 20.57 -29.56 63.42
C ASN A 107 21.61 -30.67 63.74
N ASP A 108 21.67 -31.73 62.92
CA ASP A 108 22.67 -32.78 62.98
C ASP A 108 23.94 -32.32 62.24
N PRO A 109 25.14 -32.34 62.86
CA PRO A 109 26.40 -32.03 62.18
C PRO A 109 26.71 -32.90 60.94
N PHE A 110 25.95 -33.98 60.71
CA PHE A 110 26.02 -34.84 59.53
C PHE A 110 24.75 -34.83 58.67
N GLY A 111 23.73 -34.06 59.05
CA GLY A 111 22.47 -34.00 58.32
C GLY A 111 22.55 -33.05 57.14
N THR A 112 22.11 -33.52 55.98
CA THR A 112 21.91 -32.70 54.79
C THR A 112 20.41 -32.59 54.49
N PRO A 113 19.94 -31.48 53.88
CA PRO A 113 18.59 -31.43 53.33
C PRO A 113 18.35 -32.56 52.33
N ASP A 114 17.14 -33.12 52.28
CA ASP A 114 16.78 -34.14 51.29
C ASP A 114 17.10 -33.65 49.86
N GLY A 115 17.79 -34.47 49.06
CA GLY A 115 18.27 -34.10 47.72
C GLY A 115 19.71 -33.55 47.67
N PHE A 116 20.27 -33.12 48.80
CA PHE A 116 21.71 -32.90 48.97
C PHE A 116 22.35 -34.17 49.54
N ASP A 117 22.72 -35.12 48.68
CA ASP A 117 23.33 -36.36 49.18
C ASP A 117 24.81 -36.15 49.52
N TYR A 118 25.16 -36.52 50.76
CA TYR A 118 26.53 -36.67 51.23
C TYR A 118 26.98 -38.10 50.96
N PRO A 119 27.93 -38.36 50.04
CA PRO A 119 28.58 -39.65 50.06
C PRO A 119 29.65 -39.60 51.17
N PHE A 120 29.68 -40.66 52.00
CA PHE A 120 30.79 -41.07 52.89
C PHE A 120 30.71 -40.72 54.40
N PRO A 121 29.95 -41.50 55.19
CA PRO A 121 30.08 -41.54 56.66
C PRO A 121 31.48 -41.98 57.19
N ASN A 122 32.42 -42.33 56.30
CA ASN A 122 33.72 -42.94 56.64
C ASN A 122 34.93 -41.99 56.56
N SER A 123 34.74 -40.73 56.14
CA SER A 123 35.83 -39.77 55.87
C SER A 123 36.34 -39.03 57.11
N GLY A 124 35.65 -39.12 58.26
CA GLY A 124 36.10 -38.54 59.53
C GLY A 124 36.34 -37.01 59.52
N GLY A 125 35.92 -36.31 58.46
CA GLY A 125 36.04 -34.87 58.29
C GLY A 125 34.67 -34.21 58.18
N ASN A 126 34.51 -33.03 58.79
CA ASN A 126 33.30 -32.23 58.67
C ASN A 126 33.15 -31.71 57.21
N PRO A 127 31.96 -31.75 56.61
CA PRO A 127 31.74 -31.10 55.32
C PRO A 127 31.87 -29.58 55.48
N LEU A 128 32.87 -28.98 54.81
CA LEU A 128 33.05 -27.52 54.72
C LEU A 128 32.18 -26.89 53.61
N PHE A 129 31.49 -27.70 52.82
CA PHE A 129 30.73 -27.27 51.63
C PHE A 129 29.48 -26.45 51.96
N LEU A 130 28.99 -26.53 53.21
CA LEU A 130 27.69 -26.03 53.64
C LEU A 130 27.76 -25.35 55.01
N THR A 131 28.91 -24.77 55.37
CA THR A 131 28.93 -23.94 56.58
C THR A 131 28.05 -22.71 56.31
N PRO A 132 27.08 -22.37 57.19
CA PRO A 132 26.22 -21.17 57.04
C PRO A 132 26.99 -19.82 57.08
N MET A 133 28.32 -19.87 57.04
CA MET A 133 29.21 -18.72 56.89
C MET A 133 29.46 -18.32 55.42
N GLY A 134 29.10 -19.18 54.45
CA GLY A 134 29.11 -18.84 53.02
C GLY A 134 27.87 -18.01 52.64
N SER A 135 27.98 -17.17 51.60
CA SER A 135 26.84 -16.40 51.11
C SER A 135 25.84 -17.28 50.33
N ILE A 136 24.57 -17.28 50.75
CA ILE A 136 23.48 -17.91 50.01
C ILE A 136 23.37 -17.20 48.65
N PRO A 137 23.47 -17.92 47.52
CA PRO A 137 23.29 -17.33 46.22
C PRO A 137 21.82 -16.93 45.97
N GLY A 138 21.61 -15.90 45.16
CA GLY A 138 20.28 -15.60 44.62
C GLY A 138 19.82 -16.63 43.59
N VAL A 139 18.61 -16.42 43.07
CA VAL A 139 18.04 -17.19 41.95
C VAL A 139 18.17 -16.42 40.65
N PRO A 140 18.53 -17.08 39.54
CA PRO A 140 18.52 -16.44 38.22
C PRO A 140 17.08 -16.20 37.74
N THR A 141 16.91 -15.46 36.64
CA THR A 141 15.59 -15.14 36.06
C THR A 141 15.47 -15.68 34.65
N VAL A 142 14.25 -15.99 34.21
CA VAL A 142 14.00 -16.35 32.82
C VAL A 142 13.93 -15.09 31.94
N ARG A 143 14.45 -15.19 30.72
CA ARG A 143 14.22 -14.19 29.66
C ARG A 143 13.55 -14.83 28.46
N ARG A 144 12.55 -14.16 27.93
CA ARG A 144 11.73 -14.57 26.79
C ARG A 144 11.58 -13.46 25.74
N ASN A 145 11.90 -12.21 26.07
CA ASN A 145 11.87 -11.12 25.10
C ASN A 145 12.77 -11.44 23.87
N PRO A 146 12.22 -11.39 22.63
CA PRO A 146 12.99 -11.63 21.39
C PRO A 146 14.23 -10.78 21.16
N THR A 147 14.36 -9.61 21.79
CA THR A 147 15.55 -8.77 21.65
C THR A 147 16.71 -9.22 22.54
N ASP A 148 16.40 -9.88 23.65
CA ASP A 148 17.36 -10.24 24.71
C ASP A 148 17.59 -11.75 24.82
N ASN A 149 16.94 -12.54 23.95
CA ASN A 149 17.03 -13.98 23.94
C ASN A 149 17.99 -14.48 22.84
N MET A 150 18.17 -15.81 22.74
CA MET A 150 19.04 -16.41 21.73
C MET A 150 18.18 -17.02 20.63
N ASN A 151 18.12 -16.35 19.47
CA ASN A 151 17.38 -16.82 18.30
C ASN A 151 15.91 -17.18 18.65
N PHE A 152 15.21 -16.24 19.29
CA PHE A 152 13.82 -16.38 19.70
C PHE A 152 13.56 -17.51 20.71
N ASN A 153 14.57 -18.11 21.32
CA ASN A 153 14.38 -19.14 22.34
C ASN A 153 14.64 -18.59 23.75
N PRO A 154 13.82 -18.95 24.75
CA PRO A 154 14.04 -18.53 26.14
C PRO A 154 15.43 -18.89 26.67
N ILE A 155 15.93 -18.09 27.60
CA ILE A 155 17.19 -18.29 28.30
C ILE A 155 17.02 -18.07 29.81
N VAL A 156 17.99 -18.54 30.60
CA VAL A 156 18.10 -18.23 32.03
C VAL A 156 19.24 -17.22 32.20
N ASN A 157 18.91 -16.03 32.67
CA ASN A 157 19.84 -14.94 32.91
C ASN A 157 20.42 -14.98 34.33
N PHE A 158 21.74 -14.97 34.40
CA PHE A 158 22.52 -14.79 35.61
C PHE A 158 23.15 -13.40 35.55
N ASP A 159 22.74 -12.50 36.43
CA ASP A 159 23.19 -11.11 36.46
C ASP A 159 24.54 -10.93 37.17
N GLY A 160 24.98 -11.94 37.92
CA GLY A 160 26.23 -11.94 38.69
C GLY A 160 26.24 -10.98 39.89
N SER A 161 25.10 -10.35 40.19
CA SER A 161 24.95 -9.32 41.22
C SER A 161 25.00 -9.88 42.64
N GLY A 162 25.28 -9.00 43.61
CA GLY A 162 25.31 -9.34 45.03
C GLY A 162 26.27 -10.50 45.34
N THR A 163 25.72 -11.57 45.91
CA THR A 163 26.46 -12.79 46.23
C THR A 163 26.51 -13.78 45.07
N GLY A 164 26.03 -13.40 43.87
CA GLY A 164 25.88 -14.25 42.70
C GLY A 164 24.63 -15.13 42.76
N GLN A 165 24.23 -15.69 41.61
CA GLN A 165 23.07 -16.56 41.48
C GLN A 165 23.49 -17.99 41.17
N ALA A 166 22.69 -18.98 41.57
CA ALA A 166 22.97 -20.37 41.25
C ALA A 166 21.77 -21.30 41.27
N LEU A 167 21.88 -22.37 40.49
CA LEU A 167 21.02 -23.55 40.55
C LEU A 167 21.86 -24.79 40.79
N HIS A 168 21.29 -25.76 41.51
CA HIS A 168 21.96 -26.97 41.96
C HIS A 168 21.23 -28.23 41.55
N PHE A 169 21.95 -29.24 41.08
CA PHE A 169 21.36 -30.53 40.71
C PHE A 169 22.34 -31.67 40.96
N ARG A 170 21.80 -32.88 41.03
CA ARG A 170 22.55 -34.13 41.22
C ARG A 170 22.46 -34.97 39.95
N SER A 171 23.59 -35.55 39.55
CA SER A 171 23.68 -36.57 38.50
C SER A 171 23.95 -37.95 39.10
N GLU A 172 23.51 -39.02 38.43
CA GLU A 172 23.57 -40.41 38.94
C GLU A 172 24.91 -41.12 38.60
N SER A 173 25.64 -40.70 37.56
CA SER A 173 26.91 -41.33 37.13
C SER A 173 27.88 -40.34 36.48
N ARG A 174 29.17 -40.38 36.87
CA ARG A 174 30.16 -39.36 36.43
C ARG A 174 31.58 -39.86 36.21
N ARG A 175 31.72 -41.07 35.67
CA ARG A 175 33.05 -41.57 35.27
C ARG A 175 33.42 -41.01 33.89
N ASP A 176 32.81 -41.52 32.82
CA ASP A 176 32.89 -40.85 31.52
C ASP A 176 31.72 -39.88 31.42
N ILE A 177 31.94 -38.68 30.86
CA ILE A 177 30.84 -37.72 30.69
C ILE A 177 31.00 -36.91 29.42
N THR A 178 29.86 -36.51 28.84
CA THR A 178 29.79 -35.47 27.83
C THR A 178 28.81 -34.39 28.29
N VAL A 179 29.23 -33.13 28.24
CA VAL A 179 28.41 -31.96 28.57
C VAL A 179 28.27 -31.09 27.34
N PHE A 180 27.05 -30.67 27.04
CA PHE A 180 26.78 -29.56 26.14
C PHE A 180 26.13 -28.44 26.93
N ILE A 181 26.56 -27.21 26.67
CA ILE A 181 26.00 -26.02 27.28
C ILE A 181 25.91 -24.91 26.24
N VAL A 182 24.73 -24.33 26.10
CA VAL A 182 24.52 -23.13 25.29
C VAL A 182 24.49 -21.93 26.21
N PHE A 183 25.38 -20.98 25.97
CA PHE A 183 25.54 -19.82 26.84
C PHE A 183 25.97 -18.58 26.07
N LYS A 184 25.74 -17.41 26.67
CA LYS A 184 26.33 -16.13 26.28
C LYS A 184 26.86 -15.48 27.54
N ALA A 185 28.17 -15.48 27.72
CA ALA A 185 28.77 -14.98 28.95
C ALA A 185 30.11 -14.33 28.67
N LEU A 186 30.44 -13.34 29.49
CA LEU A 186 31.77 -12.73 29.49
C LEU A 186 32.64 -13.45 30.50
N GLY A 187 33.91 -13.67 30.13
CA GLY A 187 34.93 -14.11 31.05
C GLY A 187 35.20 -13.08 32.14
N ALA A 188 35.75 -13.54 33.27
CA ALA A 188 36.29 -12.67 34.31
C ALA A 188 37.39 -13.40 35.11
N GLY A 189 38.08 -12.66 35.97
CA GLY A 189 39.29 -13.13 36.63
C GLY A 189 40.51 -13.00 35.73
N ASN A 190 41.55 -13.82 35.96
CA ASN A 190 42.79 -13.81 35.16
C ASN A 190 43.11 -15.17 34.51
N SER A 191 42.37 -16.24 34.84
CA SER A 191 42.68 -17.61 34.40
C SER A 191 41.46 -18.56 34.49
N ALA A 192 41.63 -19.78 33.99
CA ALA A 192 40.67 -20.89 34.15
C ALA A 192 40.42 -21.30 35.62
N GLU A 193 41.28 -20.92 36.56
CA GLU A 193 41.07 -21.10 38.00
C GLU A 193 39.98 -20.16 38.52
N THR A 194 39.98 -18.92 38.03
CA THR A 194 39.03 -17.87 38.39
C THR A 194 37.84 -17.79 37.43
N GLN A 195 37.63 -18.82 36.60
CA GLN A 195 36.58 -18.84 35.57
C GLN A 195 35.19 -18.62 36.16
N ARG A 196 34.31 -17.96 35.39
CA ARG A 196 32.89 -17.89 35.71
C ARG A 196 32.24 -19.24 35.44
N LEU A 197 31.57 -19.79 36.47
CA LEU A 197 31.07 -21.16 36.40
C LEU A 197 29.85 -21.26 35.47
N LEU A 198 29.99 -22.10 34.44
CA LEU A 198 28.88 -22.52 33.60
C LEU A 198 28.28 -23.83 34.11
N PHE A 199 29.12 -24.80 34.45
CA PHE A 199 28.69 -26.13 34.88
C PHE A 199 29.73 -26.79 35.79
N GLY A 200 29.30 -27.50 36.83
CA GLY A 200 30.15 -28.42 37.59
C GLY A 200 30.27 -28.05 39.08
N GLY A 201 31.42 -28.37 39.66
CA GLY A 201 31.74 -28.21 41.08
C GLY A 201 32.69 -27.04 41.37
N ASP A 202 32.94 -26.77 42.66
CA ASP A 202 34.00 -25.83 43.06
C ASP A 202 35.37 -26.44 42.78
N VAL A 203 36.31 -25.62 42.35
CA VAL A 203 37.69 -26.06 42.13
C VAL A 203 38.49 -26.09 43.43
N ASP A 204 38.10 -25.33 44.45
CA ASP A 204 38.92 -25.19 45.66
C ASP A 204 38.76 -26.33 46.67
N VAL A 205 37.94 -27.34 46.35
CA VAL A 205 37.55 -28.38 47.32
C VAL A 205 37.76 -29.78 46.77
N HIS A 206 38.05 -30.73 47.65
CA HIS A 206 38.24 -32.15 47.33
C HIS A 206 37.73 -33.04 48.46
N HIS A 207 37.34 -34.27 48.13
CA HIS A 207 36.96 -35.28 49.11
C HIS A 207 38.14 -36.22 49.39
N ARG A 208 38.34 -36.58 50.67
CA ARG A 208 39.40 -37.49 51.11
C ARG A 208 38.82 -38.71 51.83
N SER A 209 39.14 -39.90 51.32
CA SER A 209 38.93 -41.19 51.98
C SER A 209 40.26 -41.75 52.49
N ALA A 210 40.22 -42.76 53.37
CA ALA A 210 41.41 -43.53 53.76
C ALA A 210 42.04 -44.28 52.57
N ASN A 211 41.24 -44.59 51.55
CA ASN A 211 41.67 -45.23 50.30
C ASN A 211 41.61 -44.20 49.16
N SER A 212 42.74 -43.97 48.48
CA SER A 212 42.85 -42.98 47.39
C SER A 212 41.99 -43.31 46.17
N ASN A 213 41.64 -44.58 45.98
CA ASN A 213 40.76 -45.02 44.89
C ASN A 213 39.29 -44.65 45.14
N ASP A 214 38.94 -44.29 46.38
CA ASP A 214 37.60 -43.85 46.77
C ASP A 214 37.53 -42.31 46.87
N TRP A 215 38.58 -41.57 46.48
CA TRP A 215 38.56 -40.12 46.46
C TRP A 215 37.72 -39.65 45.28
N THR A 216 36.85 -38.66 45.50
CA THR A 216 36.13 -37.99 44.41
C THR A 216 36.84 -36.69 44.07
N THR A 217 36.83 -36.34 42.78
CA THR A 217 37.53 -35.17 42.24
C THR A 217 36.54 -34.18 41.65
N ASN A 218 36.93 -32.90 41.58
CA ASN A 218 36.08 -31.85 41.05
C ASN A 218 36.38 -31.56 39.59
N LEU A 219 35.32 -31.14 38.88
CA LEU A 219 35.35 -30.64 37.51
C LEU A 219 34.49 -29.39 37.44
N SER A 220 35.01 -28.34 36.82
CA SER A 220 34.25 -27.16 36.45
C SER A 220 34.50 -26.80 34.99
N LEU A 221 33.44 -26.37 34.33
CA LEU A 221 33.44 -25.76 33.01
C LEU A 221 33.04 -24.31 33.18
N GLY A 222 33.75 -23.41 32.52
CA GLY A 222 33.50 -21.99 32.68
C GLY A 222 34.00 -21.15 31.53
N VAL A 223 33.88 -19.84 31.72
CA VAL A 223 34.47 -18.82 30.84
C VAL A 223 35.58 -18.12 31.60
N ALA A 224 36.80 -18.26 31.10
CA ALA A 224 37.99 -17.59 31.64
C ALA A 224 38.18 -16.22 30.97
N ASP A 225 39.14 -15.44 31.48
CA ASP A 225 39.51 -14.16 30.88
C ASP A 225 39.83 -14.28 29.38
N GLY A 226 39.59 -13.20 28.62
CA GLY A 226 39.61 -13.21 27.15
C GLY A 226 38.44 -13.97 26.51
N ASN A 227 37.35 -14.18 27.27
CA ASN A 227 36.13 -14.88 26.84
C ASN A 227 36.40 -16.27 26.26
N THR A 228 37.26 -17.07 26.91
CA THR A 228 37.62 -18.40 26.41
C THR A 228 36.89 -19.50 27.19
N PHE A 229 36.47 -20.57 26.51
CA PHE A 229 35.92 -21.74 27.20
C PHE A 229 37.03 -22.42 27.99
N SER A 230 36.74 -22.87 29.21
CA SER A 230 37.78 -23.27 30.16
C SER A 230 37.36 -24.46 31.02
N ILE A 231 38.39 -25.18 31.49
CA ILE A 231 38.26 -26.39 32.31
C ILE A 231 39.05 -26.18 33.59
N GLY A 232 38.41 -26.42 34.73
CA GLY A 232 39.04 -26.56 36.04
C GLY A 232 38.92 -28.00 36.53
N ARG A 233 40.03 -28.55 37.03
CA ARG A 233 40.11 -29.89 37.60
C ARG A 233 40.96 -29.87 38.86
N THR A 234 40.42 -30.40 39.94
CA THR A 234 41.14 -30.44 41.22
C THR A 234 40.89 -31.73 41.97
N TRP A 235 41.93 -32.17 42.68
CA TRP A 235 41.91 -33.29 43.60
C TRP A 235 42.89 -33.05 44.74
N ASN A 236 42.77 -33.86 45.78
CA ASN A 236 43.66 -33.77 46.91
C ASN A 236 45.10 -34.17 46.50
N PRO A 237 46.12 -33.35 46.77
CA PRO A 237 47.51 -33.72 46.49
C PRO A 237 47.92 -35.01 47.23
N LEU A 238 48.50 -35.98 46.50
CA LEU A 238 49.05 -37.20 47.11
C LEU A 238 50.30 -36.90 47.96
N ASN A 239 51.03 -35.84 47.61
CA ASN A 239 52.17 -35.30 48.34
C ASN A 239 52.38 -33.81 47.98
N MET A 240 53.19 -33.08 48.76
CA MET A 240 53.41 -31.64 48.56
C MET A 240 54.07 -31.22 47.23
N LEU A 241 54.53 -32.17 46.40
CA LEU A 241 55.16 -31.92 45.09
C LEU A 241 54.20 -32.16 43.91
N ASP A 242 53.02 -32.73 44.18
CA ASP A 242 51.96 -32.93 43.21
C ASP A 242 50.81 -31.99 43.58
N PRO A 243 50.70 -30.80 42.95
CA PRO A 243 49.77 -29.76 43.39
C PRO A 243 48.30 -30.16 43.26
N GLY A 244 47.98 -31.24 42.54
CA GLY A 244 46.63 -31.79 42.45
C GLY A 244 45.61 -30.96 41.66
N GLU A 245 46.01 -29.79 41.17
CA GLU A 245 45.16 -28.83 40.48
C GLU A 245 45.55 -28.67 39.01
N PHE A 246 44.56 -28.34 38.18
CA PHE A 246 44.74 -28.18 36.75
C PHE A 246 43.67 -27.28 36.16
N TYR A 247 44.15 -26.23 35.51
CA TYR A 247 43.32 -25.18 34.95
C TYR A 247 43.80 -24.90 33.53
N VAL A 248 42.88 -24.97 32.57
CA VAL A 248 43.20 -24.71 31.17
C VAL A 248 42.12 -23.85 30.55
N SER A 249 42.55 -22.74 29.98
CA SER A 249 41.75 -21.91 29.08
C SER A 249 41.93 -22.42 27.65
N GLY A 250 40.84 -22.36 26.89
CA GLY A 250 40.85 -22.55 25.44
C GLY A 250 41.60 -21.45 24.71
N GLY A 251 41.84 -21.67 23.43
CA GLY A 251 42.48 -20.71 22.53
C GLY A 251 41.51 -19.87 21.70
N ILE A 252 40.20 -20.15 21.76
CA ILE A 252 39.17 -19.49 20.96
C ILE A 252 38.48 -18.41 21.79
N ASP A 253 38.62 -17.15 21.37
CA ASP A 253 37.84 -16.02 21.89
C ASP A 253 36.38 -16.15 21.41
N LEU A 254 35.45 -16.24 22.36
CA LEU A 254 34.01 -16.37 22.13
C LEU A 254 33.34 -15.05 21.75
N LEU A 255 34.08 -13.93 21.78
CA LEU A 255 33.60 -12.57 21.48
C LEU A 255 32.47 -12.07 22.39
N GLY A 256 32.16 -12.81 23.47
CA GLY A 256 30.96 -12.57 24.28
C GLY A 256 29.65 -12.92 23.57
N GLU A 257 29.71 -13.67 22.47
CA GLU A 257 28.55 -14.05 21.66
C GLU A 257 27.98 -15.42 22.08
N PRO A 258 26.70 -15.72 21.77
CA PRO A 258 26.12 -17.02 22.03
C PRO A 258 26.97 -18.16 21.47
N SER A 259 27.25 -19.15 22.32
CA SER A 259 28.21 -20.21 22.04
C SER A 259 27.72 -21.56 22.57
N ILE A 260 28.05 -22.61 21.83
CA ILE A 260 27.87 -24.01 22.21
C ILE A 260 29.21 -24.51 22.75
N GLY A 261 29.32 -24.61 24.07
CA GLY A 261 30.41 -25.30 24.74
C GLY A 261 30.11 -26.79 24.79
N THR A 262 31.04 -27.61 24.32
CA THR A 262 31.00 -29.07 24.47
C THR A 262 32.23 -29.51 25.25
N PHE A 263 32.05 -30.40 26.21
CA PHE A 263 33.13 -31.04 26.95
C PHE A 263 32.92 -32.55 26.93
N ASN A 264 33.98 -33.30 26.66
CA ASN A 264 33.99 -34.75 26.66
C ASN A 264 35.17 -35.26 27.49
N ARG A 265 34.89 -36.11 28.48
CA ARG A 265 35.86 -36.80 29.31
C ARG A 265 35.85 -38.28 29.00
N LEU A 266 37.03 -38.83 28.71
CA LEU A 266 37.25 -40.27 28.61
C LEU A 266 38.26 -40.71 29.67
N VAL A 267 37.90 -41.68 30.50
CA VAL A 267 38.73 -42.18 31.58
C VAL A 267 39.54 -43.39 31.13
N GLY A 268 40.86 -43.34 31.37
CA GLY A 268 41.79 -44.46 31.25
C GLY A 268 42.17 -45.04 32.61
N VAL A 269 43.26 -45.81 32.68
CA VAL A 269 43.85 -46.24 33.96
C VAL A 269 44.89 -45.21 34.38
N ASN A 270 44.73 -44.57 35.53
CA ASN A 270 45.56 -43.45 35.97
C ASN A 270 45.70 -42.35 34.89
N ALA A 271 44.66 -42.18 34.08
CA ALA A 271 44.69 -41.22 32.99
C ALA A 271 43.28 -40.75 32.61
N GLU A 272 43.19 -39.59 31.99
CA GLU A 272 41.97 -39.09 31.36
C GLU A 272 42.27 -38.24 30.13
N LEU A 273 41.37 -38.29 29.15
CA LEU A 273 41.37 -37.44 27.98
C LEU A 273 40.27 -36.39 28.13
N LEU A 274 40.66 -35.12 28.04
CA LEU A 274 39.77 -33.96 28.14
C LEU A 274 39.70 -33.30 26.78
N ILE A 275 38.51 -33.22 26.22
CA ILE A 275 38.28 -32.63 24.90
C ILE A 275 37.18 -31.59 25.01
N THR A 276 37.44 -30.37 24.57
CA THR A 276 36.38 -29.36 24.39
C THR A 276 36.18 -29.04 22.93
N HIS A 277 34.94 -28.67 22.61
CA HIS A 277 34.62 -28.00 21.37
C HIS A 277 33.83 -26.74 21.64
N VAL A 278 34.02 -25.73 20.82
CA VAL A 278 33.27 -24.49 20.81
C VAL A 278 32.71 -24.31 19.41
N ASN A 279 31.39 -24.23 19.28
CA ASN A 279 30.70 -24.02 17.98
C ASN A 279 31.20 -25.00 16.90
N GLY A 280 31.44 -26.26 17.29
CA GLY A 280 31.95 -27.33 16.41
C GLY A 280 33.48 -27.46 16.33
N ILE A 281 34.23 -26.42 16.72
CA ILE A 281 35.69 -26.38 16.62
C ILE A 281 36.29 -27.05 17.85
N GLN A 282 37.20 -27.99 17.67
CA GLN A 282 37.96 -28.56 18.79
C GLN A 282 38.93 -27.52 19.36
N ASP A 283 38.81 -27.23 20.65
CA ASP A 283 39.56 -26.15 21.30
C ASP A 283 40.64 -26.71 22.24
N ILE A 284 40.24 -27.41 23.32
CA ILE A 284 41.15 -28.09 24.24
C ILE A 284 41.19 -29.58 23.89
N LEU A 285 42.40 -30.15 23.75
CA LEU A 285 42.63 -31.59 23.63
C LEU A 285 43.84 -31.99 24.48
N ILE A 286 43.59 -32.57 25.65
CA ILE A 286 44.65 -32.88 26.62
C ILE A 286 44.49 -34.30 27.15
N ASN A 287 45.55 -35.09 27.03
CA ASN A 287 45.70 -36.37 27.72
C ASN A 287 46.47 -36.14 29.03
N ARG A 288 45.84 -36.45 30.16
CA ARG A 288 46.43 -36.32 31.49
C ARG A 288 46.74 -37.68 32.05
N ASN A 289 48.01 -37.93 32.35
CA ASN A 289 48.45 -39.12 33.08
C ASN A 289 48.65 -38.73 34.55
N HIS A 290 47.72 -39.13 35.40
CA HIS A 290 47.77 -38.84 36.84
C HIS A 290 47.14 -40.00 37.64
N PRO A 291 47.74 -40.43 38.77
CA PRO A 291 47.23 -41.58 39.57
C PRO A 291 45.80 -41.45 40.10
N LEU A 292 45.24 -40.24 40.09
CA LEU A 292 43.86 -39.94 40.51
C LEU A 292 42.98 -39.47 39.34
N ALA A 293 43.49 -39.45 38.11
CA ALA A 293 42.73 -38.97 36.95
C ALA A 293 41.52 -39.86 36.62
N ASP A 294 41.53 -41.12 37.03
CA ASP A 294 40.48 -42.10 36.78
C ASP A 294 39.48 -42.26 37.91
N ASN A 295 39.62 -41.46 38.97
CA ASN A 295 38.65 -41.34 40.03
C ASN A 295 37.34 -40.72 39.54
N THR A 296 36.26 -41.04 40.25
CA THR A 296 34.91 -40.52 39.96
C THR A 296 34.78 -39.04 40.33
N LEU A 297 33.93 -38.32 39.59
CA LEU A 297 33.60 -36.93 39.89
C LEU A 297 32.51 -36.84 40.96
N PHE A 298 32.40 -35.70 41.63
CA PHE A 298 31.27 -35.43 42.53
C PHE A 298 29.92 -35.50 41.81
N TYR A 299 28.92 -36.16 42.40
CA TYR A 299 27.56 -36.24 41.87
C TYR A 299 26.85 -34.88 41.79
N PHE A 300 27.25 -33.93 42.64
CA PHE A 300 26.62 -32.64 42.78
C PHE A 300 27.16 -31.61 41.78
N ASN A 301 26.26 -30.77 41.25
CA ASN A 301 26.55 -29.75 40.24
C ASN A 301 25.95 -28.41 40.56
N ARG A 302 26.54 -27.40 39.94
CA ARG A 302 26.08 -26.03 40.01
C ARG A 302 26.18 -25.34 38.65
N LEU A 303 25.22 -24.47 38.41
CA LEU A 303 25.22 -23.47 37.35
C LEU A 303 25.39 -22.09 38.00
N GLY A 304 26.16 -21.18 37.37
CA GLY A 304 26.16 -19.75 37.67
C GLY A 304 27.15 -19.23 38.72
N LYS A 305 27.51 -20.01 39.75
CA LYS A 305 28.47 -19.57 40.78
C LYS A 305 29.21 -20.76 41.39
N HIS A 306 30.44 -20.59 41.86
CA HIS A 306 31.18 -21.62 42.63
C HIS A 306 30.71 -21.75 44.09
N PHE A 307 30.88 -22.91 44.74
CA PHE A 307 30.28 -23.20 46.05
C PHE A 307 30.67 -22.22 47.16
N ASN A 308 31.97 -22.07 47.38
CA ASN A 308 32.52 -21.33 48.52
C ASN A 308 33.28 -20.06 48.10
N SER A 309 33.08 -19.61 46.85
CA SER A 309 33.71 -18.38 46.37
C SER A 309 32.99 -17.14 46.90
N ASN A 310 33.77 -16.25 47.51
CA ASN A 310 33.38 -14.86 47.81
C ASN A 310 33.94 -13.88 46.76
N ASP A 311 34.66 -14.37 45.75
CA ASP A 311 35.13 -13.53 44.64
C ASP A 311 33.96 -13.27 43.68
N SER A 312 33.53 -12.01 43.60
CA SER A 312 32.47 -11.58 42.69
C SER A 312 32.82 -11.79 41.23
N ASN A 313 34.13 -11.85 40.88
CA ASN A 313 34.55 -12.12 39.51
C ASN A 313 34.24 -13.55 39.07
N ARG A 314 34.03 -14.49 40.02
CA ARG A 314 33.66 -15.88 39.75
C ARG A 314 32.15 -16.09 39.61
N ASN A 315 31.35 -15.05 39.81
CA ASN A 315 29.91 -15.07 39.55
C ASN A 315 29.67 -14.95 38.04
N LEU A 316 28.84 -15.83 37.49
CA LEU A 316 28.41 -15.75 36.10
C LEU A 316 27.61 -14.46 35.91
N THR A 317 28.06 -13.64 34.97
CA THR A 317 27.26 -12.59 34.35
C THR A 317 27.06 -13.01 32.90
N GLY A 318 25.85 -13.48 32.58
CA GLY A 318 25.52 -14.04 31.28
C GLY A 318 24.31 -14.96 31.33
N ASP A 319 24.08 -15.63 30.22
CA ASP A 319 22.87 -16.40 29.96
C ASP A 319 23.21 -17.87 29.73
N ILE A 320 22.39 -18.78 30.24
CA ILE A 320 22.43 -20.22 29.93
C ILE A 320 21.07 -20.61 29.34
N ALA A 321 21.08 -21.16 28.13
CA ALA A 321 19.85 -21.49 27.40
C ALA A 321 19.47 -22.98 27.52
N GLU A 322 20.47 -23.85 27.43
CA GLU A 322 20.26 -25.31 27.41
C GLU A 322 21.50 -26.04 27.93
N VAL A 323 21.28 -27.10 28.71
CA VAL A 323 22.34 -27.98 29.25
C VAL A 323 21.96 -29.43 29.02
N LEU A 324 22.87 -30.20 28.43
CA LEU A 324 22.74 -31.64 28.21
C LEU A 324 23.92 -32.34 28.88
N LEU A 325 23.62 -33.35 29.70
CA LEU A 325 24.60 -34.23 30.32
C LEU A 325 24.35 -35.67 29.87
N ALA A 326 25.38 -36.30 29.31
CA ALA A 326 25.44 -37.74 29.09
C ALA A 326 26.50 -38.35 30.01
N ASP A 327 26.18 -39.46 30.67
CA ASP A 327 27.06 -40.20 31.58
C ASP A 327 28.03 -41.15 30.84
N PHE A 328 28.31 -40.82 29.58
CA PHE A 328 29.24 -41.52 28.71
C PHE A 328 29.90 -40.54 27.74
N SER A 329 30.97 -41.01 27.10
CA SER A 329 31.65 -40.26 26.06
C SER A 329 30.94 -40.39 24.71
N LEU A 330 30.53 -39.28 24.11
CA LEU A 330 29.93 -39.27 22.77
C LEU A 330 31.00 -39.31 21.68
N GLY A 331 30.81 -40.22 20.72
CA GLY A 331 31.57 -40.23 19.47
C GLY A 331 31.25 -39.04 18.57
N ASN A 332 32.09 -38.82 17.55
CA ASN A 332 32.01 -37.64 16.66
C ASN A 332 30.65 -37.45 15.99
N ASN A 333 30.04 -38.52 15.48
CA ASN A 333 28.78 -38.41 14.75
C ASN A 333 27.62 -37.98 15.68
N LEU A 334 27.50 -38.55 16.87
CA LEU A 334 26.45 -38.16 17.82
C LEU A 334 26.66 -36.75 18.36
N ARG A 335 27.91 -36.39 18.68
CA ARG A 335 28.25 -35.01 19.08
C ARG A 335 27.83 -34.01 18.00
N GLN A 336 28.09 -34.31 16.74
CA GLN A 336 27.74 -33.46 15.61
C GLN A 336 26.22 -33.28 15.47
N ARG A 337 25.42 -34.32 15.68
CA ARG A 337 23.95 -34.21 15.70
C ARG A 337 23.45 -33.26 16.81
N VAL A 338 23.99 -33.41 18.03
CA VAL A 338 23.65 -32.51 19.15
C VAL A 338 24.07 -31.07 18.86
N GLN A 339 25.28 -30.86 18.34
CA GLN A 339 25.77 -29.52 17.98
C GLN A 339 24.90 -28.90 16.87
N SER A 340 24.46 -29.69 15.89
CA SER A 340 23.56 -29.23 14.81
C SER A 340 22.19 -28.80 15.36
N TYR A 341 21.60 -29.62 16.25
CA TYR A 341 20.35 -29.29 16.94
C TYR A 341 20.44 -27.96 17.70
N LEU A 342 21.49 -27.80 18.53
CA LEU A 342 21.69 -26.58 19.31
C LEU A 342 21.98 -25.37 18.41
N ALA A 343 22.74 -25.58 17.34
CA ALA A 343 23.10 -24.53 16.40
C ALA A 343 21.88 -23.97 15.66
N ILE A 344 20.96 -24.83 15.20
CA ILE A 344 19.72 -24.39 14.53
C ILE A 344 18.81 -23.68 15.53
N LYS A 345 18.62 -24.27 16.72
CA LYS A 345 17.77 -23.68 17.76
C LYS A 345 18.27 -22.32 18.23
N TYR A 346 19.58 -22.14 18.32
CA TYR A 346 20.17 -20.91 18.83
C TYR A 346 20.83 -20.02 17.77
N GLY A 347 20.64 -20.32 16.47
CA GLY A 347 21.09 -19.47 15.36
C GLY A 347 22.61 -19.35 15.24
N ILE A 348 23.36 -20.36 15.66
CA ILE A 348 24.83 -20.34 15.74
C ILE A 348 25.43 -20.98 14.49
N THR A 349 26.33 -20.25 13.81
CA THR A 349 27.10 -20.79 12.69
C THR A 349 28.25 -21.66 13.20
N LEU A 350 28.22 -22.96 12.89
CA LEU A 350 29.24 -23.94 13.26
C LEU A 350 30.42 -23.89 12.29
N ASN A 351 31.60 -24.30 12.77
CA ASN A 351 32.78 -24.52 11.96
C ASN A 351 33.60 -25.68 12.57
N ALA A 352 34.44 -26.36 11.78
CA ALA A 352 35.19 -27.52 12.29
C ALA A 352 36.62 -27.18 12.73
N VAL A 353 37.22 -26.13 12.15
CA VAL A 353 38.63 -25.76 12.34
C VAL A 353 38.83 -24.26 12.26
N GLY A 354 39.89 -23.75 12.89
CA GLY A 354 40.27 -22.34 12.80
C GLY A 354 39.50 -21.47 13.79
N SER A 355 38.80 -20.46 13.30
CA SER A 355 38.01 -19.52 14.10
C SER A 355 36.51 -19.80 14.02
N LEU A 356 35.75 -19.14 14.88
CA LEU A 356 34.29 -19.23 14.95
C LEU A 356 33.64 -19.04 13.57
N GLY A 357 32.52 -19.76 13.35
CA GLY A 357 31.71 -19.59 12.15
C GLY A 357 31.13 -18.18 12.01
N SER A 358 30.98 -17.44 13.10
CA SER A 358 30.62 -16.02 13.09
C SER A 358 31.68 -15.10 12.46
N ILE A 359 32.95 -15.55 12.38
CA ILE A 359 34.05 -14.79 11.78
C ILE A 359 34.31 -15.27 10.35
N ASN A 360 34.57 -16.58 10.18
CA ASN A 360 35.04 -17.14 8.90
C ASN A 360 33.97 -17.92 8.13
N GLY A 361 32.75 -18.03 8.68
CA GLY A 361 31.72 -18.90 8.14
C GLY A 361 32.01 -20.38 8.38
N ASN A 362 31.04 -21.21 8.01
CA ASN A 362 31.13 -22.65 8.04
C ASN A 362 31.96 -23.19 6.86
N THR A 363 33.24 -23.45 7.10
CA THR A 363 34.16 -23.91 6.03
C THR A 363 34.17 -25.42 5.84
N SER A 364 33.66 -26.20 6.80
CA SER A 364 33.97 -27.64 6.89
C SER A 364 33.04 -28.46 7.80
N TYR A 365 31.92 -27.90 8.28
CA TYR A 365 31.04 -28.55 9.26
C TYR A 365 29.63 -28.79 8.71
N ASN A 366 29.29 -30.03 8.38
CA ASN A 366 27.90 -30.37 7.99
C ASN A 366 26.96 -30.32 9.20
N TYR A 367 25.73 -29.88 9.00
CA TYR A 367 24.67 -30.01 10.02
C TYR A 367 23.90 -31.29 9.76
N LEU A 368 23.62 -32.02 10.83
CA LEU A 368 22.95 -33.31 10.78
C LEU A 368 21.62 -33.27 11.55
N ALA A 369 20.57 -33.81 10.93
CA ALA A 369 19.35 -34.20 11.64
C ALA A 369 19.66 -35.31 12.67
N ALA A 370 18.70 -35.56 13.55
CA ALA A 370 18.76 -36.57 14.58
C ALA A 370 19.03 -37.99 14.06
N ASP A 371 18.54 -38.32 12.85
CA ASP A 371 18.79 -39.60 12.20
C ASP A 371 20.16 -39.69 11.50
N GLY A 372 20.88 -38.56 11.39
CA GLY A 372 22.17 -38.42 10.75
C GLY A 372 22.12 -37.91 9.31
N THR A 373 20.93 -37.58 8.78
CA THR A 373 20.76 -36.95 7.47
C THR A 373 21.42 -35.58 7.46
N VAL A 374 22.15 -35.24 6.40
CA VAL A 374 22.74 -33.91 6.24
C VAL A 374 21.62 -32.92 5.88
N ILE A 375 21.40 -31.94 6.75
CA ILE A 375 20.37 -30.88 6.59
C ILE A 375 20.97 -29.54 6.19
N TRP A 376 22.27 -29.35 6.45
CA TRP A 376 23.09 -28.32 5.82
C TRP A 376 24.41 -28.94 5.39
N ALA A 377 24.60 -29.08 4.09
CA ALA A 377 25.91 -29.37 3.51
C ALA A 377 26.75 -28.09 3.46
N VAL A 378 28.04 -28.20 3.75
CA VAL A 378 28.98 -27.08 3.61
C VAL A 378 28.89 -26.49 2.21
N ASP A 379 28.61 -25.20 2.14
CA ASP A 379 28.59 -24.43 0.91
C ASP A 379 29.81 -23.49 0.89
N PRO A 380 30.66 -23.51 -0.15
CA PRO A 380 31.86 -22.68 -0.18
C PRO A 380 31.56 -21.19 -0.28
N ASN A 381 30.41 -20.82 -0.85
CA ASN A 381 29.99 -19.45 -1.07
C ASN A 381 29.10 -19.00 0.09
N TYR A 382 28.03 -19.75 0.39
CA TYR A 382 26.97 -19.33 1.32
C TYR A 382 27.19 -19.82 2.76
N ARG A 383 28.35 -19.53 3.35
CA ARG A 383 28.80 -20.14 4.62
C ARG A 383 28.54 -19.32 5.88
N HIS A 384 28.01 -18.10 5.77
CA HIS A 384 27.84 -17.19 6.89
C HIS A 384 26.38 -17.16 7.39
N ASP A 385 26.17 -16.77 8.64
CA ASP A 385 24.86 -16.60 9.29
C ASP A 385 23.86 -17.75 9.09
N ILE A 386 24.33 -18.98 9.29
CA ILE A 386 23.49 -20.16 9.09
C ILE A 386 22.41 -20.20 10.18
N ALA A 387 21.15 -20.19 9.75
CA ALA A 387 19.97 -20.29 10.60
C ALA A 387 18.91 -21.16 9.90
N GLY A 388 17.84 -21.52 10.62
CA GLY A 388 16.85 -22.42 10.05
C GLY A 388 15.57 -22.57 10.84
N LEU A 389 14.49 -22.83 10.12
CA LEU A 389 13.26 -23.39 10.67
C LEU A 389 13.36 -24.91 10.62
N GLY A 390 12.81 -25.60 11.61
CA GLY A 390 12.89 -27.05 11.63
C GLY A 390 12.01 -27.76 12.63
N LYS A 391 11.54 -28.94 12.22
CA LYS A 391 10.97 -29.97 13.09
C LYS A 391 11.77 -31.24 12.91
N ASP A 392 12.16 -31.87 14.00
CA ASP A 392 12.91 -33.13 13.98
C ASP A 392 12.45 -33.98 15.14
N ARG A 393 11.97 -35.18 14.83
CA ARG A 393 11.50 -36.16 15.79
C ARG A 393 12.22 -37.49 15.54
N TYR A 394 12.99 -37.89 16.54
CA TYR A 394 13.69 -39.17 16.52
C TYR A 394 13.24 -40.07 17.67
N LYS A 395 12.83 -41.30 17.33
CA LYS A 395 12.32 -42.30 18.28
C LYS A 395 13.44 -43.14 18.87
N ASP A 396 13.31 -43.47 20.16
CA ASP A 396 14.07 -44.53 20.81
C ASP A 396 13.69 -45.90 20.20
N ILE A 397 14.56 -46.51 19.38
CA ILE A 397 14.33 -47.85 18.82
C ILE A 397 14.76 -48.92 19.83
N GLY A 398 13.82 -49.78 20.25
CA GLY A 398 14.14 -51.07 20.88
C GLY A 398 14.57 -51.04 22.35
N GLY A 399 14.23 -49.99 23.11
CA GLY A 399 14.61 -49.88 24.53
C GLY A 399 16.09 -49.49 24.76
N ALA A 400 16.86 -49.28 23.70
CA ALA A 400 18.10 -48.53 23.74
C ALA A 400 17.73 -47.04 23.62
N LEU A 401 17.78 -46.33 24.74
CA LEU A 401 17.50 -44.90 24.79
C LEU A 401 18.53 -44.18 23.90
N SER A 402 18.03 -43.48 22.89
CA SER A 402 18.82 -42.61 22.02
C SER A 402 18.65 -41.18 22.50
N LEU A 403 19.59 -40.30 22.17
CA LEU A 403 19.43 -38.86 22.38
C LEU A 403 18.08 -38.45 21.79
N ARG A 404 17.15 -38.02 22.64
CA ARG A 404 15.83 -37.57 22.21
C ARG A 404 16.03 -36.19 21.61
N TYR A 405 15.87 -36.04 20.31
CA TYR A 405 15.89 -34.71 19.68
C TYR A 405 14.44 -34.35 19.36
N ASN A 406 14.02 -33.16 19.77
CA ASN A 406 12.69 -32.63 19.46
C ASN A 406 12.80 -31.12 19.18
N ILE A 407 13.41 -30.78 18.05
CA ILE A 407 13.42 -29.38 17.59
C ILE A 407 12.03 -29.03 17.06
N ASP A 408 11.59 -27.81 17.35
CA ASP A 408 10.37 -27.19 16.83
C ASP A 408 10.66 -25.68 16.72
N GLN A 409 11.52 -25.34 15.76
CA GLN A 409 11.98 -23.97 15.53
C GLN A 409 11.10 -23.33 14.45
N ARG A 410 10.13 -22.53 14.87
CA ARG A 410 9.10 -21.88 14.03
C ARG A 410 9.43 -20.44 13.65
N ILE A 411 10.42 -19.83 14.29
CA ILE A 411 10.98 -18.52 13.93
C ILE A 411 12.48 -18.57 14.15
N SER A 412 13.30 -18.05 13.24
CA SER A 412 14.76 -18.05 13.44
C SER A 412 15.49 -16.92 12.70
N LYS A 413 16.65 -16.54 13.26
CA LYS A 413 17.67 -15.61 12.79
C LYS A 413 19.05 -16.12 13.25
N SER A 414 20.11 -15.84 12.49
CA SER A 414 21.48 -15.96 13.00
C SER A 414 21.70 -14.99 14.17
N VAL A 415 22.49 -15.39 15.16
CA VAL A 415 22.85 -14.54 16.31
C VAL A 415 23.96 -13.54 15.99
N ASN A 416 24.62 -13.67 14.83
CA ASN A 416 25.65 -12.72 14.45
C ASN A 416 25.04 -11.31 14.28
N SER A 417 25.82 -10.30 14.65
CA SER A 417 25.35 -8.91 14.71
C SER A 417 25.04 -8.30 13.35
N ASP A 418 25.62 -8.83 12.27
CA ASP A 418 25.42 -8.40 10.88
C ASP A 418 24.35 -9.21 10.13
N ALA A 419 23.73 -10.19 10.79
CA ALA A 419 22.63 -10.94 10.20
C ALA A 419 21.38 -10.07 10.06
N ILE A 420 20.80 -10.05 8.86
CA ILE A 420 19.62 -9.21 8.55
C ILE A 420 18.34 -10.00 8.23
N VAL A 421 18.44 -11.31 7.95
CA VAL A 421 17.29 -12.15 7.60
C VAL A 421 16.74 -12.88 8.82
N THR A 422 15.44 -12.73 9.07
CA THR A 422 14.67 -13.55 10.01
C THR A 422 13.53 -14.22 9.25
N MET A 423 13.32 -15.53 9.43
CA MET A 423 12.18 -16.24 8.86
C MET A 423 11.27 -16.79 9.95
N SER A 424 9.97 -16.84 9.69
CA SER A 424 8.94 -17.32 10.63
C SER A 424 7.84 -18.09 9.89
N THR A 425 7.17 -19.03 10.58
CA THR A 425 6.01 -19.77 10.03
C THR A 425 4.70 -18.97 10.06
N ASN A 426 4.73 -17.75 10.60
CA ASN A 426 3.66 -16.77 10.54
C ASN A 426 4.25 -15.34 10.49
N THR A 427 3.38 -14.33 10.43
CA THR A 427 3.77 -12.92 10.28
C THR A 427 4.20 -12.22 11.58
N ASP A 428 4.26 -12.94 12.72
CA ASP A 428 4.66 -12.37 14.01
C ASP A 428 6.17 -12.50 14.24
N PHE A 429 6.89 -11.38 14.27
CA PHE A 429 8.32 -11.31 14.60
C PHE A 429 8.61 -10.73 15.99
N SER A 430 7.57 -10.51 16.80
CA SER A 430 7.63 -9.81 18.08
C SER A 430 7.59 -10.71 19.30
N THR A 431 7.21 -11.98 19.13
CA THR A 431 7.15 -13.00 20.18
C THR A 431 8.21 -14.07 20.00
N ASP A 432 8.45 -14.86 21.03
CA ASP A 432 9.43 -15.93 21.01
C ASP A 432 8.93 -17.19 20.28
N ASN A 433 9.80 -18.20 20.18
CA ASN A 433 9.53 -19.46 19.50
C ASN A 433 8.50 -20.34 20.24
N LEU A 434 8.15 -20.01 21.49
CA LEU A 434 7.16 -20.75 22.28
C LEU A 434 5.73 -20.24 22.09
N ASP A 435 5.52 -19.16 21.34
CA ASP A 435 4.18 -18.67 21.01
C ASP A 435 3.38 -19.74 20.24
N LEU A 436 2.22 -20.09 20.79
CA LEU A 436 1.33 -21.13 20.29
C LEU A 436 0.51 -20.69 19.06
N THR A 437 0.48 -19.38 18.76
CA THR A 437 -0.16 -18.85 17.56
C THR A 437 0.65 -19.09 16.29
N ARG A 438 1.92 -19.51 16.42
CA ARG A 438 2.79 -19.87 15.30
C ARG A 438 2.33 -21.15 14.63
N THR A 439 2.17 -21.11 13.32
CA THR A 439 1.84 -22.28 12.50
C THR A 439 2.84 -23.41 12.78
N GLU A 440 2.33 -24.61 13.02
CA GLU A 440 3.20 -25.76 13.27
C GLU A 440 3.98 -26.16 12.02
N ILE A 441 5.23 -26.57 12.21
CA ILE A 441 6.01 -27.22 11.15
C ILE A 441 5.49 -28.65 11.01
N ASP A 442 4.67 -28.84 9.97
CA ASP A 442 4.03 -30.10 9.58
C ASP A 442 3.31 -30.85 10.72
N GLY A 443 1.98 -30.71 10.75
CA GLY A 443 1.12 -31.44 11.69
C GLY A 443 1.17 -32.97 11.56
N GLN A 444 1.68 -33.53 10.45
CA GLN A 444 1.92 -34.97 10.33
C GLN A 444 3.00 -35.42 11.30
N ILE A 445 4.11 -34.70 11.43
CA ILE A 445 5.17 -35.05 12.39
C ILE A 445 4.66 -34.92 13.83
N THR A 446 3.87 -33.86 14.09
CA THR A 446 3.28 -33.59 15.41
C THR A 446 2.21 -34.62 15.80
N GLY A 447 1.36 -35.04 14.85
CA GLY A 447 0.21 -35.91 15.08
C GLY A 447 0.49 -37.42 15.01
N GLN A 448 1.70 -37.84 14.63
CA GLN A 448 2.04 -39.27 14.58
C GLN A 448 2.13 -39.85 16.00
N PRO A 449 1.47 -40.99 16.29
CA PRO A 449 1.67 -41.72 17.55
C PRO A 449 3.13 -42.20 17.66
N ASP A 450 3.61 -42.48 18.87
CA ASP A 450 4.97 -42.97 19.15
C ASP A 450 5.31 -44.24 18.34
N GLY A 451 5.78 -44.09 17.10
CA GLY A 451 5.57 -45.11 16.07
C GLY A 451 6.46 -44.98 14.84
N THR A 452 6.47 -43.82 14.15
CA THR A 452 7.36 -43.58 13.01
C THR A 452 8.77 -43.22 13.52
N PRO A 453 9.86 -43.84 13.00
CA PRO A 453 11.14 -43.78 13.70
C PRO A 453 11.88 -42.43 13.60
N ASN A 454 11.87 -41.75 12.44
CA ASN A 454 12.86 -40.73 12.09
C ASN A 454 12.31 -39.66 11.12
N ASP A 455 11.46 -38.74 11.59
CA ASP A 455 10.90 -37.71 10.72
C ASP A 455 11.56 -36.35 10.98
N HIS A 456 12.15 -35.76 9.94
CA HIS A 456 12.74 -34.43 9.96
C HIS A 456 12.18 -33.55 8.83
N ASN A 457 12.14 -32.25 9.07
CA ASN A 457 11.73 -31.23 8.10
C ASN A 457 12.45 -29.93 8.42
N PHE A 458 13.32 -29.48 7.53
CA PHE A 458 14.17 -28.32 7.74
C PHE A 458 14.13 -27.40 6.53
N LEU A 459 14.10 -26.10 6.81
CA LEU A 459 14.33 -25.02 5.87
C LEU A 459 15.46 -24.15 6.44
N MET A 460 16.66 -24.35 5.91
CA MET A 460 17.87 -23.67 6.38
C MET A 460 18.35 -22.64 5.37
N TRP A 461 19.00 -21.58 5.84
CA TRP A 461 19.61 -20.56 4.99
C TRP A 461 20.96 -20.11 5.53
N GLY A 462 21.83 -19.64 4.63
CA GLY A 462 23.13 -19.03 4.93
C GLY A 462 23.51 -18.08 3.80
N ASN A 463 24.42 -17.12 4.06
CA ASN A 463 24.80 -16.09 3.10
C ASN A 463 26.28 -16.08 2.74
N ASP A 464 26.58 -15.32 1.68
CA ASP A 464 27.89 -15.14 1.08
C ASP A 464 28.74 -14.02 1.70
N ASN A 465 28.21 -13.32 2.71
CA ASN A 465 28.82 -12.19 3.41
C ASN A 465 29.19 -11.01 2.51
N GLN A 466 28.56 -10.87 1.34
CA GLN A 466 28.75 -9.69 0.48
C GLN A 466 28.10 -8.43 1.08
N SER A 467 28.26 -7.27 0.45
CA SER A 467 27.68 -6.02 0.96
C SER A 467 26.15 -6.06 0.97
N ILE A 468 25.54 -5.43 1.98
CA ILE A 468 24.09 -5.16 1.98
C ILE A 468 23.73 -3.94 1.14
N ASN A 469 24.70 -3.25 0.53
CA ASN A 469 24.42 -2.11 -0.34
C ASN A 469 24.00 -2.54 -1.74
N SER A 470 23.22 -1.68 -2.37
CA SER A 470 22.67 -1.82 -3.70
C SER A 470 23.74 -1.79 -4.79
N SER A 471 23.47 -2.53 -5.84
CA SER A 471 24.32 -2.76 -7.00
C SER A 471 23.41 -2.88 -8.23
N ALA A 472 23.87 -2.31 -9.36
CA ALA A 472 23.21 -2.46 -10.66
C ALA A 472 23.84 -3.59 -11.50
N LEU A 473 24.65 -4.45 -10.89
CA LEU A 473 25.19 -5.65 -11.51
C LEU A 473 24.26 -6.84 -11.27
N GLU A 474 24.32 -7.80 -12.19
CA GLU A 474 23.62 -9.08 -12.09
C GLU A 474 22.11 -8.91 -11.84
N LEU A 475 21.45 -8.16 -12.71
CA LEU A 475 20.02 -7.87 -12.61
C LEU A 475 19.23 -8.80 -13.54
N PRO A 476 18.03 -9.23 -13.12
CA PRO A 476 17.17 -10.06 -13.95
C PRO A 476 16.62 -9.29 -15.15
N PRO A 477 16.91 -9.74 -16.39
CA PRO A 477 16.52 -9.02 -17.58
C PRO A 477 14.99 -9.00 -17.76
N GLY A 478 14.44 -7.82 -18.02
CA GLY A 478 13.01 -7.66 -18.36
C GLY A 478 12.04 -7.70 -17.16
N LEU A 479 12.53 -7.77 -15.92
CA LEU A 479 11.69 -7.75 -14.70
C LEU A 479 11.56 -6.38 -14.04
N GLY A 480 12.09 -5.32 -14.65
CA GLY A 480 12.03 -3.95 -14.13
C GLY A 480 12.81 -3.69 -12.84
N ILE A 481 13.69 -4.62 -12.46
CA ILE A 481 14.62 -4.45 -11.34
C ILE A 481 15.75 -3.51 -11.78
N THR A 482 15.97 -2.43 -11.05
CA THR A 482 16.99 -1.41 -11.35
C THR A 482 18.22 -1.52 -10.46
N SER A 483 18.08 -2.14 -9.28
CA SER A 483 19.21 -2.52 -8.42
C SER A 483 18.86 -3.70 -7.51
N ARG A 484 19.87 -4.35 -6.94
CA ARG A 484 19.73 -5.36 -5.87
C ARG A 484 20.85 -5.21 -4.86
N ILE A 485 20.66 -5.66 -3.62
CA ILE A 485 21.78 -5.78 -2.69
C ILE A 485 22.75 -6.88 -3.17
N GLN A 486 24.04 -6.71 -2.89
CA GLN A 486 25.05 -7.70 -3.30
C GLN A 486 24.97 -9.00 -2.49
N ARG A 487 24.43 -8.94 -1.27
CA ARG A 487 24.29 -10.09 -0.38
C ARG A 487 23.21 -11.03 -0.89
N GLU A 488 23.54 -12.32 -0.84
CA GLU A 488 22.68 -13.40 -1.27
C GLU A 488 22.62 -14.50 -0.23
N TRP A 489 21.48 -15.18 -0.18
CA TRP A 489 21.26 -16.30 0.72
C TRP A 489 20.86 -17.54 -0.07
N ARG A 490 21.41 -18.68 0.32
CA ARG A 490 21.04 -19.97 -0.25
C ARG A 490 20.18 -20.77 0.70
N ILE A 491 19.15 -21.40 0.14
CA ILE A 491 18.27 -22.31 0.84
C ILE A 491 18.77 -23.76 0.75
N GLN A 492 18.76 -24.46 1.87
CA GLN A 492 18.73 -25.91 1.90
C GLN A 492 17.45 -26.38 2.59
N ALA A 493 16.50 -26.84 1.78
CA ALA A 493 15.27 -27.49 2.25
C ALA A 493 15.44 -29.02 2.26
N VAL A 494 15.49 -29.64 3.43
CA VAL A 494 15.72 -31.09 3.60
C VAL A 494 14.64 -31.69 4.49
N ARG A 495 14.02 -32.77 4.03
CA ARG A 495 12.92 -33.43 4.76
C ARG A 495 12.89 -34.93 4.54
N THR A 496 12.32 -35.65 5.49
CA THR A 496 12.02 -37.07 5.35
C THR A 496 11.06 -37.26 4.17
N PRO A 497 11.29 -38.25 3.28
CA PRO A 497 10.38 -38.54 2.18
C PRO A 497 8.93 -38.77 2.66
N GLY A 498 7.98 -38.05 2.08
CA GLY A 498 6.56 -38.13 2.44
C GLY A 498 6.07 -37.06 3.42
N VAL A 499 6.98 -36.29 4.03
CA VAL A 499 6.67 -35.09 4.82
C VAL A 499 6.42 -33.90 3.89
N ASN A 500 5.48 -33.02 4.23
CA ASN A 500 5.20 -31.82 3.45
C ASN A 500 6.34 -30.80 3.63
N PRO A 501 6.75 -30.08 2.57
CA PRO A 501 7.74 -29.02 2.73
C PRO A 501 7.24 -27.91 3.65
N ILE A 502 8.16 -27.21 4.32
CA ILE A 502 7.86 -25.94 4.99
C ILE A 502 7.57 -24.90 3.90
N GLN A 503 6.39 -24.31 3.96
CA GLN A 503 5.84 -23.42 2.93
C GLN A 503 5.09 -22.25 3.57
N GLY A 504 4.88 -21.19 2.80
CA GLY A 504 4.16 -19.99 3.21
C GLY A 504 4.86 -19.23 4.34
N VAL A 505 6.19 -19.24 4.39
CA VAL A 505 6.94 -18.57 5.45
C VAL A 505 6.86 -17.05 5.29
N SER A 506 7.03 -16.35 6.40
CA SER A 506 7.21 -14.91 6.42
C SER A 506 8.69 -14.60 6.58
N VAL A 507 9.21 -13.71 5.74
CA VAL A 507 10.61 -13.28 5.72
C VAL A 507 10.67 -11.81 6.11
N ARG A 508 11.42 -11.49 7.16
CA ARG A 508 11.76 -10.11 7.53
C ARG A 508 13.23 -9.87 7.22
N VAL A 509 13.52 -8.81 6.48
CA VAL A 509 14.88 -8.37 6.16
C VAL A 509 15.12 -6.96 6.70
N ASP A 510 16.09 -6.82 7.60
CA ASP A 510 16.53 -5.52 8.13
C ASP A 510 17.44 -4.81 7.12
N LEU A 511 16.91 -3.76 6.48
CA LEU A 511 17.60 -2.97 5.47
C LEU A 511 18.03 -1.59 6.01
N SER A 512 17.94 -1.36 7.32
CA SER A 512 18.23 -0.06 7.95
C SER A 512 19.66 0.46 7.70
N GLY A 513 20.61 -0.44 7.47
CA GLY A 513 22.01 -0.12 7.13
C GLY A 513 22.33 -0.12 5.63
N SER A 514 21.35 -0.37 4.76
CA SER A 514 21.53 -0.47 3.31
C SER A 514 21.17 0.83 2.60
N ASP A 515 21.94 1.18 1.56
CA ASP A 515 21.58 2.28 0.66
C ASP A 515 20.42 1.95 -0.30
N ILE A 516 19.93 0.70 -0.36
CA ILE A 516 18.83 0.30 -1.25
C ILE A 516 17.53 1.07 -0.95
N LEU A 517 17.32 1.48 0.30
CA LEU A 517 16.17 2.27 0.72
C LEU A 517 16.27 3.76 0.30
N THR A 518 17.43 4.21 -0.19
CA THR A 518 17.64 5.61 -0.62
C THR A 518 17.19 5.86 -2.06
N ASN A 519 16.96 4.80 -2.84
CA ASN A 519 16.48 4.86 -4.23
C ASN A 519 14.97 5.12 -4.27
N SER A 520 14.51 6.33 -3.95
CA SER A 520 13.09 6.75 -4.16
C SER A 520 12.04 6.15 -3.21
N GLY A 521 12.43 5.41 -2.17
CA GLY A 521 11.55 5.01 -1.07
C GLY A 521 11.34 3.50 -0.92
N THR A 522 10.41 3.11 -0.06
CA THR A 522 10.26 1.74 0.43
C THR A 522 9.24 0.88 -0.35
N CYS A 523 8.60 1.48 -1.35
CA CYS A 523 7.43 0.99 -2.08
C CYS A 523 7.72 0.00 -3.23
N ALA A 524 8.99 -0.12 -3.63
CA ALA A 524 9.45 -0.94 -4.77
C ALA A 524 10.49 -2.00 -4.35
N ILE A 525 10.49 -2.35 -3.07
CA ILE A 525 11.36 -3.40 -2.51
C ILE A 525 10.76 -4.77 -2.82
N LYS A 526 11.58 -5.64 -3.42
CA LYS A 526 11.17 -6.98 -3.85
C LYS A 526 12.13 -8.03 -3.31
N LEU A 527 11.61 -9.20 -2.99
CA LEU A 527 12.39 -10.42 -2.77
C LEU A 527 12.53 -11.11 -4.14
N LEU A 528 13.77 -11.29 -4.57
CA LEU A 528 14.12 -12.00 -5.79
C LEU A 528 14.59 -13.39 -5.40
N ILE A 529 14.06 -14.43 -6.03
CA ILE A 529 14.44 -15.82 -5.81
C ILE A 529 14.88 -16.42 -7.15
N ASP A 530 16.17 -16.70 -7.29
CA ASP A 530 16.68 -17.60 -8.31
C ASP A 530 16.30 -19.04 -7.95
N THR A 531 15.54 -19.67 -8.82
CA THR A 531 14.97 -21.01 -8.62
C THR A 531 15.71 -22.12 -9.36
N ASP A 532 16.74 -21.80 -10.16
CA ASP A 532 17.63 -22.83 -10.70
C ASP A 532 18.86 -23.09 -9.81
N GLY A 533 19.10 -22.18 -8.85
CA GLY A 533 19.99 -22.37 -7.71
C GLY A 533 21.47 -22.22 -8.04
N ASN A 534 21.78 -21.58 -9.18
CA ASN A 534 23.12 -21.24 -9.60
C ASN A 534 23.64 -19.94 -8.96
N GLY A 535 22.74 -19.10 -8.42
CA GLY A 535 23.06 -17.81 -7.82
C GLY A 535 23.45 -16.74 -8.85
N ASP A 536 23.01 -16.87 -10.10
CA ASP A 536 23.15 -15.89 -11.18
C ASP A 536 21.78 -15.31 -11.52
N PHE A 537 21.52 -14.10 -11.02
CA PHE A 537 20.26 -13.41 -11.26
C PHE A 537 20.11 -12.85 -12.69
N THR A 538 21.08 -13.07 -13.60
CA THR A 538 20.97 -12.62 -15.01
C THR A 538 20.31 -13.62 -15.95
N ASP A 539 20.20 -14.88 -15.53
CA ASP A 539 19.54 -15.93 -16.29
C ASP A 539 18.57 -16.73 -15.41
N GLY A 540 18.12 -17.88 -15.92
CA GLY A 540 17.21 -18.73 -15.17
C GLY A 540 15.81 -18.17 -14.92
N PRO A 541 14.93 -18.98 -14.30
CA PRO A 541 13.66 -18.53 -13.76
C PRO A 541 13.84 -17.80 -12.43
N ILE A 542 13.50 -16.50 -12.41
CA ILE A 542 13.50 -15.66 -11.20
C ILE A 542 12.06 -15.43 -10.73
N THR A 543 11.76 -15.81 -9.50
CA THR A 543 10.51 -15.47 -8.82
C THR A 543 10.66 -14.12 -8.12
N VAL A 544 9.69 -13.24 -8.30
CA VAL A 544 9.69 -11.89 -7.71
C VAL A 544 8.48 -11.75 -6.79
N ILE A 545 8.73 -11.36 -5.54
CA ILE A 545 7.71 -11.17 -4.52
C ILE A 545 7.81 -9.73 -4.00
N GLU A 546 6.73 -8.97 -4.11
CA GLU A 546 6.65 -7.61 -3.56
C GLU A 546 6.69 -7.65 -2.02
N ALA A 547 7.35 -6.66 -1.41
CA ALA A 547 7.27 -6.48 0.03
C ALA A 547 5.81 -6.20 0.44
N THR A 548 5.30 -6.95 1.42
CA THR A 548 3.96 -6.70 1.99
C THR A 548 3.94 -5.43 2.82
N LEU A 549 5.08 -5.11 3.45
CA LEU A 549 5.31 -3.91 4.22
C LEU A 549 6.81 -3.60 4.24
N VAL A 550 7.14 -2.32 4.28
CA VAL A 550 8.43 -1.86 4.77
C VAL A 550 8.18 -0.83 5.86
N ASP A 551 8.63 -1.11 7.09
CA ASP A 551 8.34 -0.28 8.24
C ASP A 551 9.27 0.94 8.36
N GLY A 552 8.93 1.86 9.28
CA GLY A 552 9.72 3.07 9.52
C GLY A 552 11.11 2.83 10.12
N PHE A 553 11.45 1.58 10.48
CA PHE A 553 12.78 1.18 10.93
C PHE A 553 13.61 0.57 9.80
N GLY A 554 13.05 0.44 8.59
CA GLY A 554 13.74 -0.15 7.44
C GLY A 554 13.66 -1.68 7.39
N ASN A 555 12.75 -2.33 8.10
CA ASN A 555 12.50 -3.76 7.91
C ASN A 555 11.53 -3.96 6.75
N ALA A 556 11.91 -4.78 5.76
CA ALA A 556 11.04 -5.27 4.71
C ALA A 556 10.45 -6.63 5.07
N TYR A 557 9.16 -6.82 4.83
CA TYR A 557 8.41 -8.03 5.14
C TYR A 557 7.89 -8.67 3.84
N PHE A 558 8.01 -9.97 3.73
CA PHE A 558 7.52 -10.78 2.60
C PHE A 558 6.78 -11.98 3.17
N ASP A 559 5.48 -12.06 2.94
CA ASP A 559 4.64 -13.10 3.54
C ASP A 559 4.20 -14.13 2.50
N GLY A 560 4.03 -15.39 2.92
CA GLY A 560 3.58 -16.46 2.03
C GLY A 560 4.66 -16.92 1.05
N VAL A 561 5.93 -16.80 1.43
CA VAL A 561 7.07 -17.16 0.59
C VAL A 561 7.29 -18.68 0.62
N ASP A 562 7.41 -19.27 -0.57
CA ASP A 562 7.73 -20.68 -0.76
C ASP A 562 9.15 -20.81 -1.33
N PHE A 563 10.03 -21.47 -0.58
CA PHE A 563 11.38 -21.77 -1.03
C PHE A 563 11.53 -23.24 -1.39
N GLN A 564 12.34 -23.53 -2.40
CA GLN A 564 12.79 -24.85 -2.80
C GLN A 564 14.25 -25.10 -2.39
N HIS A 565 14.66 -26.36 -2.46
CA HIS A 565 16.05 -26.72 -2.18
C HIS A 565 16.98 -26.12 -3.24
N LEU A 566 18.04 -25.44 -2.80
CA LEU A 566 19.04 -24.71 -3.60
C LEU A 566 18.63 -23.34 -4.12
N ASP A 567 17.41 -22.88 -3.86
CA ASP A 567 17.02 -21.50 -4.19
C ASP A 567 18.05 -20.52 -3.63
N VAL A 568 18.38 -19.50 -4.42
CA VAL A 568 19.20 -18.37 -3.98
C VAL A 568 18.31 -17.13 -4.00
N PHE A 569 18.33 -16.34 -2.93
CA PHE A 569 17.51 -15.13 -2.86
C PHE A 569 18.32 -13.90 -2.49
N THR A 570 17.80 -12.74 -2.88
CA THR A 570 18.33 -11.43 -2.55
C THR A 570 17.21 -10.39 -2.54
N ILE A 571 17.52 -9.15 -2.15
CA ILE A 571 16.57 -8.04 -2.15
C ILE A 571 16.84 -7.13 -3.34
N GLY A 572 15.83 -6.99 -4.19
CA GLY A 572 15.81 -6.10 -5.34
C GLY A 572 15.04 -4.82 -5.06
N PHE A 573 15.32 -3.81 -5.88
CA PHE A 573 14.55 -2.60 -6.01
C PHE A 573 14.14 -2.44 -7.48
N GLY A 574 12.87 -2.15 -7.73
CA GLY A 574 12.37 -1.84 -9.05
C GLY A 574 10.87 -1.59 -9.03
N ASP A 575 10.40 -0.59 -9.77
CA ASP A 575 8.96 -0.37 -9.93
C ASP A 575 8.57 -0.67 -11.38
N THR A 576 7.52 -1.46 -11.53
CA THR A 576 6.93 -1.85 -12.82
C THR A 576 5.47 -1.42 -12.93
N THR A 577 4.92 -0.84 -11.87
CA THR A 577 3.55 -0.37 -11.84
C THR A 577 3.50 0.97 -12.52
N ASN A 578 2.58 1.15 -13.46
CA ASN A 578 2.40 2.46 -14.07
C ASN A 578 1.69 3.40 -13.08
N PRO A 579 1.97 4.73 -13.13
CA PRO A 579 1.21 5.70 -12.38
C PRO A 579 -0.26 5.73 -12.82
N THR A 580 -1.08 6.35 -11.99
CA THR A 580 -2.52 6.55 -12.21
C THR A 580 -2.85 8.04 -12.27
N ALA A 581 -3.78 8.40 -13.14
CA ALA A 581 -4.35 9.74 -13.24
C ALA A 581 -5.63 9.66 -14.07
N SER A 582 -6.57 10.58 -13.86
CA SER A 582 -7.77 10.68 -14.68
C SER A 582 -7.53 11.59 -15.88
N ASN A 583 -8.35 11.42 -16.92
CA ASN A 583 -8.46 12.43 -17.97
C ASN A 583 -8.98 13.74 -17.37
N PRO A 584 -8.32 14.88 -17.60
CA PRO A 584 -8.81 16.19 -17.15
C PRO A 584 -10.21 16.49 -17.68
N ALA A 585 -10.98 17.27 -16.92
CA ALA A 585 -12.31 17.69 -17.34
C ALA A 585 -12.24 18.49 -18.66
N THR A 586 -13.26 18.32 -19.50
CA THR A 586 -13.37 19.05 -20.77
C THR A 586 -13.36 20.56 -20.53
N THR A 587 -12.51 21.27 -21.25
CA THR A 587 -12.43 22.73 -21.21
C THR A 587 -13.06 23.31 -22.47
N THR A 588 -13.92 24.31 -22.30
CA THR A 588 -14.59 24.97 -23.42
C THR A 588 -14.21 26.44 -23.44
N VAL A 589 -13.84 26.98 -24.60
CA VAL A 589 -13.36 28.36 -24.79
C VAL A 589 -13.86 28.97 -26.10
N CYS A 590 -13.78 30.29 -26.22
CA CYS A 590 -14.05 31.02 -27.46
C CYS A 590 -12.73 31.37 -28.18
N ASP A 591 -12.73 31.23 -29.50
CA ASP A 591 -11.73 31.66 -30.50
C ASP A 591 -10.33 31.04 -30.40
N THR A 592 -9.68 31.11 -29.25
CA THR A 592 -8.32 30.62 -29.06
C THR A 592 -8.24 29.57 -27.97
N PRO A 593 -7.63 28.39 -28.22
CA PRO A 593 -7.38 27.43 -27.16
C PRO A 593 -6.46 28.03 -26.08
N PRO A 594 -6.64 27.65 -24.80
CA PRO A 594 -5.74 28.08 -23.73
C PRO A 594 -4.31 27.57 -24.00
N LEU A 595 -3.30 28.23 -23.43
CA LEU A 595 -1.92 27.71 -23.48
C LEU A 595 -1.83 26.30 -22.88
N VAL A 596 -0.81 25.54 -23.27
CA VAL A 596 -0.53 24.23 -22.69
C VAL A 596 -0.23 24.41 -21.19
N ASP A 597 -0.93 23.65 -20.36
CA ASP A 597 -0.81 23.69 -18.90
C ASP A 597 -0.88 22.26 -18.33
N PRO A 598 0.26 21.65 -17.96
CA PRO A 598 0.28 20.32 -17.37
C PRO A 598 -0.45 20.21 -16.02
N SER A 599 -0.70 21.32 -15.31
CA SER A 599 -1.35 21.30 -13.99
C SER A 599 -2.85 20.98 -14.01
N VAL A 600 -3.43 20.82 -15.22
CA VAL A 600 -4.81 20.32 -15.39
C VAL A 600 -4.95 18.84 -15.03
N VAL A 601 -3.85 18.08 -15.02
CA VAL A 601 -3.76 16.76 -14.38
C VAL A 601 -3.36 17.02 -12.93
N ASN A 602 -4.24 16.68 -11.98
CA ASN A 602 -4.08 17.05 -10.57
C ASN A 602 -4.45 15.92 -9.59
N ASP A 603 -4.73 14.73 -10.12
CA ASP A 603 -5.02 13.51 -9.38
C ASP A 603 -4.00 12.41 -9.68
N GLU A 604 -2.82 12.81 -10.16
CA GLU A 604 -1.70 11.92 -10.38
C GLU A 604 -1.27 11.25 -9.07
N ALA A 605 -1.23 9.93 -9.10
CA ALA A 605 -0.86 9.11 -7.96
C ALA A 605 -0.15 7.84 -8.44
N ASP A 606 0.69 7.28 -7.59
CA ASP A 606 1.47 6.09 -7.89
C ASP A 606 1.69 5.29 -6.59
N ASN A 607 1.96 3.99 -6.68
CA ASN A 607 2.31 3.15 -5.52
C ASN A 607 3.62 3.60 -4.87
N CYS A 608 4.50 4.24 -5.63
CA CYS A 608 5.72 4.84 -5.15
C CYS A 608 5.63 6.35 -5.13
N ALA A 609 5.84 6.98 -6.29
CA ALA A 609 5.90 8.42 -6.43
C ALA A 609 5.80 8.82 -7.90
N VAL A 610 4.98 9.83 -8.16
CA VAL A 610 4.95 10.51 -9.45
C VAL A 610 6.16 11.44 -9.54
N ASP A 611 6.90 11.38 -10.65
CA ASP A 611 8.05 12.26 -10.92
C ASP A 611 7.62 13.52 -11.67
N SER A 612 6.86 13.34 -12.76
CA SER A 612 6.52 14.47 -13.64
C SER A 612 5.24 14.27 -14.46
N VAL A 613 4.61 15.39 -14.79
CA VAL A 613 3.55 15.48 -15.81
C VAL A 613 4.06 16.37 -16.95
N THR A 614 4.11 15.82 -18.18
CA THR A 614 4.69 16.51 -19.35
C THR A 614 3.73 16.51 -20.53
N PHE A 615 3.72 17.58 -21.31
CA PHE A 615 2.94 17.66 -22.55
C PHE A 615 3.63 16.89 -23.68
N GLN A 616 2.92 15.97 -24.32
CA GLN A 616 3.43 15.13 -25.41
C GLN A 616 3.04 15.64 -26.79
N GLY A 617 1.88 16.27 -26.92
CA GLY A 617 1.40 16.80 -28.18
C GLY A 617 -0.08 17.14 -28.16
N GLU A 618 -0.53 17.77 -29.25
CA GLU A 618 -1.93 18.08 -29.46
C GLU A 618 -2.36 17.76 -30.89
N VAL A 619 -3.61 17.34 -31.06
CA VAL A 619 -4.24 17.03 -32.34
C VAL A 619 -5.56 17.79 -32.44
N SER A 620 -5.77 18.47 -33.56
CA SER A 620 -7.04 19.08 -33.92
C SER A 620 -7.85 18.15 -34.83
N ASP A 621 -9.18 18.13 -34.65
CA ASP A 621 -10.11 17.44 -35.55
C ASP A 621 -10.37 18.21 -36.86
N GLY A 622 -9.86 19.44 -36.98
CA GLY A 622 -10.00 20.31 -38.15
C GLY A 622 -11.43 20.84 -38.37
N ASN A 623 -12.34 20.61 -37.43
CA ASN A 623 -13.67 21.22 -37.48
C ASN A 623 -13.60 22.70 -37.11
N THR A 624 -14.58 23.48 -37.54
CA THR A 624 -14.56 24.93 -37.35
C THR A 624 -15.45 25.44 -36.23
N ASN A 625 -16.49 24.72 -35.81
CA ASN A 625 -17.37 25.16 -34.70
C ASN A 625 -18.25 24.01 -34.15
N PRO A 626 -17.90 23.40 -32.99
CA PRO A 626 -16.63 23.59 -32.29
C PRO A 626 -15.48 22.89 -33.03
N GLU A 627 -14.28 23.44 -32.94
CA GLU A 627 -13.03 22.69 -33.15
C GLU A 627 -12.74 21.87 -31.88
N THR A 628 -12.40 20.59 -32.05
CA THR A 628 -11.97 19.74 -30.94
C THR A 628 -10.47 19.58 -30.96
N ILE A 629 -9.80 20.11 -29.93
CA ILE A 629 -8.38 19.89 -29.69
C ILE A 629 -8.23 18.83 -28.61
N THR A 630 -7.50 17.75 -28.91
CA THR A 630 -7.12 16.73 -27.94
C THR A 630 -5.66 16.91 -27.57
N ARG A 631 -5.39 17.26 -26.32
CA ARG A 631 -4.03 17.31 -25.76
C ARG A 631 -3.69 16.01 -25.06
N THR A 632 -2.47 15.52 -25.25
CA THR A 632 -1.94 14.35 -24.55
C THR A 632 -0.89 14.80 -23.54
N TYR A 633 -1.11 14.44 -22.28
CA TYR A 633 -0.14 14.61 -21.20
C TYR A 633 0.36 13.24 -20.75
N ARG A 634 1.65 13.15 -20.46
CA ARG A 634 2.29 11.95 -19.91
C ARG A 634 2.58 12.15 -18.44
N VAL A 635 2.03 11.27 -17.62
CA VAL A 635 2.36 11.14 -16.21
C VAL A 635 3.45 10.06 -16.11
N THR A 636 4.63 10.44 -15.62
CA THR A 636 5.77 9.54 -15.44
C THR A 636 6.07 9.41 -13.95
N ASP A 637 6.26 8.19 -13.48
CA ASP A 637 6.70 7.94 -12.11
C ASP A 637 8.23 8.11 -11.96
N THR A 638 8.72 7.97 -10.74
CA THR A 638 10.17 8.05 -10.44
C THR A 638 11.01 6.89 -10.98
N ALA A 639 10.38 5.79 -11.42
CA ALA A 639 11.04 4.64 -12.05
C ALA A 639 11.04 4.71 -13.59
N GLY A 640 10.32 5.68 -14.17
CA GLY A 640 10.17 5.86 -15.62
C GLY A 640 8.97 5.14 -16.23
N ASN A 641 8.11 4.48 -15.46
CA ASN A 641 6.84 3.98 -15.97
C ASN A 641 5.89 5.16 -16.21
N PHE A 642 4.97 5.00 -17.16
CA PHE A 642 4.12 6.10 -17.54
C PHE A 642 2.73 5.68 -18.03
N ILE A 643 1.80 6.62 -17.91
CA ILE A 643 0.53 6.62 -18.62
C ILE A 643 0.38 7.90 -19.41
N ASP A 644 -0.40 7.83 -20.49
CA ASP A 644 -0.81 9.00 -21.25
C ASP A 644 -2.30 9.27 -20.95
N VAL A 645 -2.61 10.48 -20.52
CA VAL A 645 -3.98 10.97 -20.32
C VAL A 645 -4.32 12.04 -21.37
N THR A 646 -5.60 12.15 -21.70
CA THR A 646 -6.08 13.06 -22.73
C THR A 646 -6.98 14.14 -22.16
N HIS A 647 -6.76 15.38 -22.58
CA HIS A 647 -7.58 16.54 -22.25
C HIS A 647 -8.30 17.05 -23.49
N THR A 648 -9.63 17.04 -23.44
CA THR A 648 -10.49 17.56 -24.52
C THR A 648 -10.72 19.05 -24.35
N ILE A 649 -10.40 19.82 -25.38
CA ILE A 649 -10.65 21.26 -25.47
C ILE A 649 -11.62 21.51 -26.64
N LEU A 650 -12.76 22.13 -26.35
CA LEU A 650 -13.74 22.55 -27.35
C LEU A 650 -13.59 24.06 -27.59
N VAL A 651 -13.21 24.43 -28.81
CA VAL A 651 -13.04 25.83 -29.22
C VAL A 651 -14.21 26.24 -30.10
N TYR A 652 -15.04 27.14 -29.61
CA TYR A 652 -16.14 27.73 -30.36
C TYR A 652 -15.66 29.01 -31.05
N THR A 653 -16.07 29.22 -32.30
CA THR A 653 -15.78 30.47 -33.01
C THR A 653 -16.84 31.51 -32.71
N THR A 654 -16.42 32.71 -32.32
CA THR A 654 -17.33 33.86 -32.19
C THR A 654 -17.95 34.18 -33.55
N PRO A 655 -19.29 34.28 -33.67
CA PRO A 655 -19.95 34.64 -34.92
C PRO A 655 -19.52 36.04 -35.38
N VAL A 656 -19.44 36.27 -36.68
CA VAL A 656 -19.10 37.58 -37.25
C VAL A 656 -20.31 38.18 -37.92
N ILE A 657 -20.78 39.30 -37.39
CA ILE A 657 -21.93 40.05 -37.93
C ILE A 657 -21.40 41.16 -38.86
N ALA A 658 -21.91 41.23 -40.09
CA ALA A 658 -21.59 42.32 -41.00
C ALA A 658 -22.27 43.62 -40.55
N ASN A 659 -21.58 44.75 -40.70
CA ASN A 659 -22.16 46.05 -40.37
C ASN A 659 -23.34 46.37 -41.30
N GLN A 660 -24.50 46.67 -40.71
CA GLN A 660 -25.67 47.13 -41.45
C GLN A 660 -25.59 48.65 -41.68
N PRO A 661 -25.85 49.15 -42.90
CA PRO A 661 -26.01 50.59 -43.13
C PRO A 661 -27.25 51.16 -42.42
N ASP A 662 -27.17 52.43 -42.04
CA ASP A 662 -28.30 53.17 -41.48
C ASP A 662 -29.49 53.23 -42.47
N ILE A 663 -30.72 53.10 -41.95
CA ILE A 663 -31.95 53.12 -42.74
C ILE A 663 -32.62 54.49 -42.62
N VAL A 664 -32.90 55.14 -43.75
CA VAL A 664 -33.63 56.42 -43.82
C VAL A 664 -34.74 56.30 -44.87
N GLY A 665 -36.00 56.55 -44.50
CA GLY A 665 -37.11 56.47 -45.45
C GLY A 665 -38.51 56.73 -44.87
N CYS A 666 -39.53 56.75 -45.74
CA CYS A 666 -40.92 56.91 -45.34
C CYS A 666 -41.47 55.66 -44.65
N ALA A 667 -42.23 55.79 -43.57
CA ALA A 667 -42.88 54.66 -42.92
C ALA A 667 -44.01 54.08 -43.81
N PRO A 668 -44.18 52.74 -43.89
CA PRO A 668 -43.42 51.70 -43.17
C PRO A 668 -42.13 51.28 -43.91
N GLN A 669 -41.07 51.03 -43.12
CA GLN A 669 -39.86 50.33 -43.56
C GLN A 669 -39.79 48.96 -42.84
N VAL A 670 -39.01 48.01 -43.37
CA VAL A 670 -38.81 46.68 -42.78
C VAL A 670 -37.34 46.42 -42.46
N PHE A 671 -37.06 45.55 -41.50
CA PHE A 671 -35.70 45.10 -41.20
C PHE A 671 -35.08 44.36 -42.41
N PRO A 672 -33.84 44.69 -42.80
CA PRO A 672 -33.17 44.03 -43.92
C PRO A 672 -32.73 42.60 -43.55
N THR A 673 -32.13 41.88 -44.49
CA THR A 673 -31.46 40.60 -44.21
C THR A 673 -30.19 40.82 -43.39
N ILE A 674 -29.90 39.91 -42.46
CA ILE A 674 -28.66 39.92 -41.68
C ILE A 674 -27.62 39.07 -42.41
N ASP A 675 -26.48 39.68 -42.76
CA ASP A 675 -25.33 39.00 -43.35
C ASP A 675 -24.20 38.81 -42.32
N GLY A 676 -23.42 37.74 -42.47
CA GLY A 676 -22.33 37.41 -41.56
C GLY A 676 -21.71 36.05 -41.82
N ILE A 677 -20.71 35.67 -41.02
CA ILE A 677 -20.03 34.37 -41.07
C ILE A 677 -20.28 33.65 -39.76
N GLY A 678 -20.70 32.38 -39.84
CA GLY A 678 -20.93 31.54 -38.66
C GLY A 678 -22.17 31.95 -37.84
N LEU A 679 -23.13 32.61 -38.47
CA LEU A 679 -24.36 33.03 -37.79
C LEU A 679 -25.22 31.82 -37.40
N ILE A 680 -25.76 31.83 -36.18
CA ILE A 680 -26.56 30.73 -35.63
C ILE A 680 -28.03 31.14 -35.51
N SER A 681 -28.30 32.23 -34.78
CA SER A 681 -29.65 32.72 -34.52
C SER A 681 -29.70 34.26 -34.48
N ALA A 682 -28.95 34.91 -35.37
CA ALA A 682 -28.86 36.36 -35.42
C ALA A 682 -30.25 37.01 -35.61
N ALA A 683 -30.55 38.01 -34.78
CA ALA A 683 -31.79 38.78 -34.86
C ALA A 683 -31.54 40.26 -34.55
N TYR A 684 -32.52 41.10 -34.84
CA TYR A 684 -32.51 42.51 -34.49
C TYR A 684 -33.11 42.72 -33.10
N TYR A 685 -32.58 43.70 -32.37
CA TYR A 685 -32.97 44.03 -31.00
C TYR A 685 -33.06 45.55 -30.82
N ASP A 686 -34.00 46.00 -29.99
CA ASP A 686 -34.16 47.43 -29.64
C ASP A 686 -33.36 47.84 -28.38
N ALA A 687 -32.54 46.94 -27.82
CA ALA A 687 -31.58 47.23 -26.76
C ALA A 687 -30.27 46.41 -26.89
N PRO A 688 -29.14 46.87 -26.33
CA PRO A 688 -27.85 46.16 -26.38
C PRO A 688 -27.85 44.78 -25.70
N ASN A 689 -26.85 43.97 -26.02
CA ASN A 689 -26.60 42.60 -25.56
C ASN A 689 -27.77 41.63 -25.84
N GLY A 690 -28.41 41.76 -27.01
CA GLY A 690 -29.60 40.96 -27.35
C GLY A 690 -30.81 41.22 -26.44
N GLY A 691 -30.86 42.38 -25.80
CA GLY A 691 -31.93 42.78 -24.89
C GLY A 691 -33.13 43.39 -25.61
N GLY A 692 -34.25 43.53 -24.89
CA GLY A 692 -35.45 44.18 -25.41
C GLY A 692 -36.30 43.28 -26.31
N ASN A 693 -37.00 43.86 -27.28
CA ASN A 693 -37.81 43.12 -28.25
C ASN A 693 -36.94 42.60 -29.39
N SER A 694 -37.18 41.34 -29.77
CA SER A 694 -36.52 40.71 -30.92
C SER A 694 -37.37 40.88 -32.19
N TYR A 695 -36.70 41.17 -33.30
CA TYR A 695 -37.30 41.29 -34.63
C TYR A 695 -36.51 40.45 -35.64
N ASN A 696 -37.22 39.83 -36.57
CA ASN A 696 -36.63 39.06 -37.65
C ASN A 696 -36.44 39.93 -38.91
N PRO A 697 -35.51 39.56 -39.81
CA PRO A 697 -35.48 40.11 -41.16
C PRO A 697 -36.87 40.10 -41.83
N GLY A 698 -37.28 41.26 -42.35
CA GLY A 698 -38.58 41.47 -42.99
C GLY A 698 -39.69 41.99 -42.07
N ASP A 699 -39.49 42.01 -40.74
CA ASP A 699 -40.46 42.61 -39.82
C ASP A 699 -40.54 44.13 -39.98
N PRO A 700 -41.72 44.76 -39.80
CA PRO A 700 -41.86 46.22 -39.87
C PRO A 700 -41.11 46.90 -38.72
N ILE A 701 -40.39 47.98 -39.03
CA ILE A 701 -39.66 48.75 -38.04
C ILE A 701 -40.66 49.64 -37.26
N PRO A 702 -40.77 49.49 -35.93
CA PRO A 702 -41.84 50.14 -35.16
C PRO A 702 -41.63 51.65 -34.97
N SER A 703 -40.38 52.11 -34.87
CA SER A 703 -40.04 53.52 -34.66
C SER A 703 -38.60 53.84 -35.05
N SER A 704 -38.29 55.13 -35.22
CA SER A 704 -36.92 55.62 -35.35
C SER A 704 -36.12 55.37 -34.07
N GLY A 705 -34.87 54.97 -34.19
CA GLY A 705 -33.99 54.63 -33.07
C GLY A 705 -32.74 53.89 -33.51
N THR A 706 -31.90 53.51 -32.55
CA THR A 706 -30.76 52.63 -32.77
C THR A 706 -31.20 51.20 -32.53
N TYR A 707 -30.93 50.32 -33.49
CA TYR A 707 -31.20 48.89 -33.38
C TYR A 707 -29.87 48.12 -33.39
N TYR A 708 -29.85 47.00 -32.69
CA TYR A 708 -28.69 46.13 -32.50
C TYR A 708 -28.92 44.83 -33.26
N ILE A 709 -27.87 44.28 -33.85
CA ILE A 709 -27.87 42.93 -34.38
C ILE A 709 -27.01 42.11 -33.43
N TYR A 710 -27.60 41.09 -32.81
CA TYR A 710 -26.95 40.25 -31.82
C TYR A 710 -27.06 38.79 -32.24
N ASP A 711 -25.97 38.04 -32.09
CA ASP A 711 -25.93 36.60 -32.29
C ASP A 711 -25.02 35.95 -31.24
N GLU A 712 -25.34 34.72 -30.87
CA GLU A 712 -24.63 33.98 -29.84
C GLU A 712 -24.60 32.48 -30.12
N THR A 713 -23.59 31.78 -29.58
CA THR A 713 -23.42 30.35 -29.81
C THR A 713 -24.32 29.46 -28.96
N ALA A 714 -25.01 30.03 -27.97
CA ALA A 714 -25.83 29.30 -26.98
C ALA A 714 -25.07 28.13 -26.31
N SER A 715 -23.73 28.22 -26.25
CA SER A 715 -22.82 27.26 -25.63
C SER A 715 -22.33 27.75 -24.27
N THR A 716 -21.54 26.93 -23.57
CA THR A 716 -20.85 27.33 -22.32
C THR A 716 -19.34 27.16 -22.46
N PRO A 717 -18.53 28.24 -22.55
CA PRO A 717 -18.92 29.65 -22.56
C PRO A 717 -19.72 30.04 -23.80
N ASN A 718 -20.48 31.12 -23.67
CA ASN A 718 -21.30 31.69 -24.73
C ASN A 718 -20.46 32.73 -25.48
N CYS A 719 -20.19 32.48 -26.76
CA CYS A 719 -19.46 33.42 -27.61
C CYS A 719 -20.49 34.25 -28.36
N SER A 720 -20.46 35.58 -28.19
CA SER A 720 -21.44 36.47 -28.80
C SER A 720 -20.78 37.62 -29.55
N ALA A 721 -21.49 38.13 -30.55
CA ALA A 721 -21.13 39.32 -31.30
C ALA A 721 -22.32 40.27 -31.38
N GLU A 722 -22.02 41.57 -31.41
CA GLU A 722 -23.02 42.61 -31.56
C GLU A 722 -22.52 43.73 -32.47
N THR A 723 -23.41 44.22 -33.32
CA THR A 723 -23.24 45.49 -34.05
C THR A 723 -24.52 46.33 -33.92
N SER A 724 -24.47 47.61 -34.30
CA SER A 724 -25.65 48.47 -34.27
C SER A 724 -25.68 49.44 -35.45
N PHE A 725 -26.89 49.91 -35.77
CA PHE A 725 -27.15 50.88 -36.83
C PHE A 725 -28.35 51.76 -36.44
N ASN A 726 -28.50 52.90 -37.11
CA ASN A 726 -29.58 53.84 -36.85
C ASN A 726 -30.69 53.76 -37.90
N VAL A 727 -31.93 53.93 -37.44
CA VAL A 727 -33.12 54.02 -38.29
C VAL A 727 -33.81 55.36 -38.10
N THR A 728 -34.08 56.05 -39.20
CA THR A 728 -34.82 57.32 -39.24
C THR A 728 -36.04 57.19 -40.16
N LEU A 729 -37.25 57.16 -39.58
CA LEU A 729 -38.52 57.07 -40.28
C LEU A 729 -39.21 58.44 -40.41
N THR A 730 -39.69 58.77 -41.61
CA THR A 730 -40.54 59.96 -41.87
C THR A 730 -42.02 59.54 -42.03
N PRO A 731 -42.98 60.17 -41.33
CA PRO A 731 -44.41 59.90 -41.53
C PRO A 731 -44.92 60.37 -42.90
N PRO A 732 -45.82 59.63 -43.58
CA PRO A 732 -46.39 60.06 -44.87
C PRO A 732 -47.36 61.25 -44.74
N PRO A 733 -47.42 62.15 -45.76
CA PRO A 733 -48.35 63.28 -45.79
C PRO A 733 -49.81 62.82 -45.95
N THR A 734 -50.76 63.65 -45.53
CA THR A 734 -52.20 63.48 -45.77
C THR A 734 -52.81 64.77 -46.33
N ALA A 735 -53.80 64.66 -47.22
CA ALA A 735 -54.50 65.80 -47.83
C ALA A 735 -56.00 65.50 -47.96
N SER A 736 -56.84 66.51 -47.76
CA SER A 736 -58.27 66.50 -48.09
C SER A 736 -58.73 67.88 -48.57
N ALA A 737 -59.43 67.94 -49.70
CA ALA A 737 -59.83 69.19 -50.35
C ALA A 737 -61.13 69.81 -49.80
N GLY A 738 -61.84 69.11 -48.91
CA GLY A 738 -63.16 69.52 -48.40
C GLY A 738 -64.32 69.03 -49.27
N PRO A 739 -65.57 69.29 -48.87
CA PRO A 739 -66.76 68.87 -49.63
C PRO A 739 -67.05 69.77 -50.84
N ASP A 740 -67.79 69.24 -51.82
CA ASP A 740 -68.30 69.98 -52.98
C ASP A 740 -69.30 71.10 -52.59
N ASP A 741 -69.38 72.17 -53.38
CA ASP A 741 -70.22 73.35 -53.06
C ASP A 741 -70.76 74.09 -54.30
N THR A 742 -71.65 75.08 -54.11
CA THR A 742 -72.28 75.86 -55.19
C THR A 742 -72.38 77.35 -54.86
N ILE A 743 -72.03 78.21 -55.81
CA ILE A 743 -72.12 79.67 -55.74
C ILE A 743 -72.96 80.28 -56.88
N CYS A 744 -73.47 81.50 -56.68
CA CYS A 744 -74.29 82.23 -57.65
C CYS A 744 -73.52 83.42 -58.23
N GLY A 745 -73.32 83.46 -59.55
CA GLY A 745 -72.53 84.50 -60.21
C GLY A 745 -71.05 84.48 -59.82
N LEU A 746 -70.39 85.65 -59.87
CA LEU A 746 -68.95 85.81 -59.66
C LEU A 746 -68.59 86.15 -58.21
N VAL A 747 -68.91 85.27 -57.28
CA VAL A 747 -68.55 85.42 -55.87
C VAL A 747 -67.30 84.60 -55.56
N ASN A 748 -66.31 85.20 -54.90
CA ASN A 748 -65.10 84.50 -54.46
C ASN A 748 -65.46 83.36 -53.48
N TYR A 749 -64.84 82.19 -53.65
CA TYR A 749 -65.07 81.01 -52.82
C TYR A 749 -63.84 80.66 -51.97
N THR A 750 -64.01 80.56 -50.64
CA THR A 750 -62.92 80.23 -49.71
C THR A 750 -63.00 78.76 -49.31
N LEU A 751 -61.90 78.01 -49.48
CA LEU A 751 -61.78 76.58 -49.16
C LEU A 751 -61.61 76.32 -47.65
N THR A 752 -62.62 76.63 -46.84
CA THR A 752 -62.55 76.51 -45.37
C THR A 752 -62.60 75.07 -44.85
N GLY A 753 -62.92 74.09 -45.70
CA GLY A 753 -63.07 72.68 -45.34
C GLY A 753 -61.84 71.80 -45.58
N ALA A 754 -60.74 72.37 -46.08
CA ALA A 754 -59.55 71.61 -46.44
C ALA A 754 -58.67 71.23 -45.24
N MET A 755 -58.04 70.05 -45.30
CA MET A 755 -57.15 69.52 -44.25
C MET A 755 -55.87 68.93 -44.87
N ALA A 756 -54.72 69.12 -44.21
CA ALA A 756 -53.49 68.39 -44.55
C ALA A 756 -52.60 68.21 -43.31
N ASN A 757 -51.83 67.12 -43.23
CA ASN A 757 -50.84 66.87 -42.15
C ASN A 757 -49.56 66.22 -42.70
N ASN A 758 -48.46 66.26 -41.93
CA ASN A 758 -47.17 65.61 -42.23
C ASN A 758 -46.59 65.92 -43.63
N PHE A 759 -46.78 67.15 -44.09
CA PHE A 759 -46.31 67.63 -45.39
C PHE A 759 -45.25 68.73 -45.23
N ASP A 760 -44.39 68.87 -46.23
CA ASP A 760 -43.44 69.98 -46.36
C ASP A 760 -44.05 71.13 -47.18
N ASN A 761 -44.82 70.81 -48.24
CA ASN A 761 -45.46 71.82 -49.10
C ASN A 761 -46.92 71.45 -49.47
N LEU A 762 -47.75 72.47 -49.71
CA LEU A 762 -49.11 72.36 -50.24
C LEU A 762 -49.24 73.08 -51.58
N LEU A 763 -50.09 72.55 -52.46
CA LEU A 763 -50.43 73.18 -53.73
C LEU A 763 -51.87 72.88 -54.15
N TRP A 764 -52.62 73.94 -54.45
CA TRP A 764 -53.93 73.91 -55.07
C TRP A 764 -53.83 74.12 -56.58
N THR A 765 -54.60 73.32 -57.32
CA THR A 765 -54.77 73.46 -58.77
C THR A 765 -56.25 73.38 -59.13
N HIS A 766 -56.62 73.84 -60.32
CA HIS A 766 -58.01 73.78 -60.77
C HIS A 766 -58.11 73.58 -62.29
N ASN A 767 -59.27 73.10 -62.74
CA ASN A 767 -59.59 72.98 -64.18
C ASN A 767 -60.40 74.16 -64.74
N GLY A 768 -60.84 75.10 -63.88
CA GLY A 768 -61.54 76.31 -64.27
C GLY A 768 -60.63 77.38 -64.85
N SER A 769 -61.23 78.50 -65.27
CA SER A 769 -60.55 79.65 -65.88
C SER A 769 -60.31 80.82 -64.93
N GLY A 770 -60.74 80.70 -63.68
CA GLY A 770 -60.44 81.61 -62.57
C GLY A 770 -59.00 81.48 -62.06
N ASN A 771 -58.72 82.04 -60.88
CA ASN A 771 -57.41 81.92 -60.24
C ASN A 771 -57.57 81.71 -58.73
N PHE A 772 -56.56 81.09 -58.10
CA PHE A 772 -56.38 81.16 -56.65
C PHE A 772 -55.60 82.41 -56.25
N THR A 773 -56.03 83.06 -55.16
CA THR A 773 -55.29 84.20 -54.58
C THR A 773 -53.92 83.78 -54.03
N ASP A 774 -53.85 82.61 -53.40
CA ASP A 774 -52.62 81.91 -53.00
C ASP A 774 -52.86 80.40 -53.09
N ALA A 775 -52.31 79.77 -54.12
CA ALA A 775 -52.45 78.33 -54.35
C ALA A 775 -51.71 77.47 -53.30
N THR A 776 -50.86 78.04 -52.44
CA THR A 776 -50.09 77.28 -51.43
C THR A 776 -50.72 77.34 -50.04
N ALA A 777 -51.75 78.15 -49.85
CA ALA A 777 -52.48 78.25 -48.59
C ALA A 777 -53.49 77.10 -48.45
N LEU A 778 -53.57 76.47 -47.26
CA LEU A 778 -54.54 75.40 -47.00
C LEU A 778 -55.99 75.86 -47.27
N ASN A 779 -56.34 77.08 -46.82
CA ASN A 779 -57.65 77.70 -47.05
C ASN A 779 -57.58 78.71 -48.21
N ALA A 780 -57.20 78.27 -49.41
CA ALA A 780 -57.10 79.13 -50.59
C ALA A 780 -58.47 79.72 -50.99
N ILE A 781 -58.46 80.89 -51.64
CA ILE A 781 -59.66 81.54 -52.17
C ILE A 781 -59.63 81.42 -53.69
N TYR A 782 -60.63 80.75 -54.27
CA TYR A 782 -60.85 80.68 -55.72
C TYR A 782 -61.68 81.89 -56.16
N GLU A 783 -61.17 82.64 -57.14
CA GLU A 783 -61.84 83.78 -57.78
C GLU A 783 -62.33 83.35 -59.18
N PRO A 784 -63.63 83.04 -59.34
CA PRO A 784 -64.14 82.56 -60.62
C PRO A 784 -64.10 83.62 -61.72
N SER A 785 -63.92 83.19 -62.96
CA SER A 785 -64.02 84.06 -64.13
C SER A 785 -65.41 84.01 -64.78
N LEU A 786 -65.71 84.97 -65.67
CA LEU A 786 -66.96 84.95 -66.46
C LEU A 786 -67.16 83.66 -67.27
N LEU A 787 -66.09 82.97 -67.64
CA LEU A 787 -66.16 81.69 -68.37
C LEU A 787 -66.47 80.50 -67.46
N ASP A 788 -66.34 80.65 -66.14
CA ASP A 788 -66.69 79.60 -65.18
C ASP A 788 -68.20 79.58 -64.87
N VAL A 789 -68.92 80.67 -65.18
CA VAL A 789 -70.35 80.80 -64.89
C VAL A 789 -71.16 79.83 -65.77
N GLY A 790 -72.01 79.02 -65.13
CA GLY A 790 -72.77 77.96 -65.78
C GLY A 790 -72.02 76.62 -65.86
N SER A 791 -70.85 76.48 -65.24
CA SER A 791 -70.03 75.27 -65.22
C SER A 791 -69.63 74.84 -63.79
N THR A 792 -69.04 73.64 -63.67
CA THR A 792 -68.46 73.11 -62.43
C THR A 792 -66.94 73.11 -62.55
N VAL A 793 -66.27 73.68 -61.55
CA VAL A 793 -64.80 73.78 -61.45
C VAL A 793 -64.30 72.82 -60.37
N THR A 794 -63.39 71.91 -60.72
CA THR A 794 -62.73 70.99 -59.79
C THR A 794 -61.47 71.64 -59.22
N LEU A 795 -61.38 71.76 -57.90
CA LEU A 795 -60.25 72.29 -57.14
C LEU A 795 -59.50 71.12 -56.47
N THR A 796 -58.20 70.95 -56.73
CA THR A 796 -57.37 69.81 -56.27
C THR A 796 -56.27 70.27 -55.33
N LEU A 797 -56.18 69.68 -54.14
CA LEU A 797 -55.13 69.89 -53.13
C LEU A 797 -54.09 68.77 -53.20
N THR A 798 -52.82 69.13 -53.29
CA THR A 798 -51.67 68.21 -53.18
C THR A 798 -50.80 68.59 -51.98
N ALA A 799 -50.51 67.62 -51.11
CA ALA A 799 -49.58 67.73 -49.99
C ALA A 799 -48.35 66.85 -50.24
N SER A 800 -47.16 67.44 -50.27
CA SER A 800 -45.90 66.75 -50.63
C SER A 800 -44.92 66.71 -49.45
N SER A 801 -44.08 65.67 -49.37
CA SER A 801 -43.01 65.54 -48.38
C SER A 801 -41.74 64.95 -49.01
N THR A 802 -40.57 65.45 -48.59
CA THR A 802 -39.26 65.22 -49.22
C THR A 802 -38.86 63.75 -49.34
N ASN A 803 -39.40 62.86 -48.49
CA ASN A 803 -39.07 61.43 -48.47
C ASN A 803 -40.28 60.51 -48.64
N CYS A 804 -41.48 61.05 -48.86
CA CYS A 804 -42.73 60.30 -48.92
C CYS A 804 -43.51 60.63 -50.21
N PRO A 805 -44.30 59.68 -50.75
CA PRO A 805 -45.21 59.98 -51.85
C PRO A 805 -46.21 61.08 -51.47
N ASP A 806 -46.60 61.91 -52.45
CA ASP A 806 -47.56 63.00 -52.26
C ASP A 806 -48.97 62.45 -51.94
N ALA A 807 -49.71 63.16 -51.09
CA ALA A 807 -51.13 62.93 -50.85
C ALA A 807 -51.97 63.95 -51.64
N ILE A 808 -53.01 63.49 -52.34
CA ILE A 808 -53.79 64.31 -53.28
C ILE A 808 -55.30 64.08 -53.02
N ASP A 809 -56.09 65.15 -53.02
CA ASP A 809 -57.56 65.12 -52.94
C ASP A 809 -58.20 66.28 -53.74
N SER A 810 -59.48 66.21 -54.10
CA SER A 810 -60.17 67.25 -54.90
C SER A 810 -61.65 67.44 -54.55
N MET A 811 -62.20 68.63 -54.82
CA MET A 811 -63.62 68.98 -54.66
C MET A 811 -64.18 69.74 -55.87
N ASP A 812 -65.50 69.71 -56.07
CA ASP A 812 -66.21 70.34 -57.19
C ASP A 812 -67.03 71.60 -56.75
N LEU A 813 -66.81 72.73 -57.43
CA LEU A 813 -67.51 74.01 -57.19
C LEU A 813 -68.39 74.38 -58.39
N THR A 814 -69.71 74.39 -58.21
CA THR A 814 -70.67 74.72 -59.28
C THR A 814 -71.08 76.20 -59.26
N ILE A 815 -71.11 76.87 -60.41
CA ILE A 815 -71.39 78.32 -60.52
C ILE A 815 -72.61 78.58 -61.42
N THR A 816 -73.64 79.27 -60.92
CA THR A 816 -74.95 79.43 -61.62
C THR A 816 -75.22 80.83 -62.22
N LEU A 817 -76.08 80.91 -63.26
CA LEU A 817 -76.44 82.12 -64.06
C LEU A 817 -77.52 83.02 -63.41
N LEU A 818 -77.57 84.31 -63.78
CA LEU A 818 -78.59 85.29 -63.33
C LEU A 818 -79.83 85.39 -64.30
N PRO A 819 -81.05 85.69 -63.80
CA PRO A 819 -82.30 85.82 -64.60
C PRO A 819 -82.42 87.12 -65.45
N PHE A 820 -83.14 87.07 -66.59
CA PHE A 820 -83.41 88.20 -67.54
C PHE A 820 -84.87 88.20 -68.07
N VAL A 821 -85.54 89.37 -68.19
CA VAL A 821 -86.94 89.54 -68.71
C VAL A 821 -87.13 90.81 -69.57
N ASP A 822 -87.97 90.73 -70.63
CA ASP A 822 -88.37 91.82 -71.56
C ASP A 822 -89.84 91.65 -72.04
N ALA A 823 -90.64 92.72 -72.02
CA ALA A 823 -92.09 92.69 -72.23
C ALA A 823 -92.57 92.93 -73.68
N GLY A 824 -91.68 93.17 -74.65
CA GLY A 824 -92.07 93.41 -76.06
C GLY A 824 -92.55 94.85 -76.34
N SER A 825 -92.99 95.13 -77.58
CA SER A 825 -93.44 96.47 -78.02
C SER A 825 -94.92 96.78 -77.70
N ASP A 826 -95.27 98.07 -77.63
CA ASP A 826 -96.66 98.54 -77.45
C ASP A 826 -97.57 98.19 -78.66
N GLU A 827 -98.86 97.91 -78.41
CA GLU A 827 -99.86 97.51 -79.42
C GLU A 827 -101.19 98.29 -79.32
N GLU A 828 -101.92 98.46 -80.43
CA GLU A 828 -103.23 99.12 -80.52
C GLU A 828 -104.28 98.21 -81.21
N ILE A 829 -105.47 98.07 -80.63
CA ILE A 829 -106.58 97.24 -81.15
C ILE A 829 -107.91 98.01 -81.16
N CYS A 830 -108.86 97.60 -82.01
CA CYS A 830 -110.21 98.20 -82.03
C CYS A 830 -111.01 97.87 -80.76
N GLU A 831 -111.87 98.78 -80.32
CA GLU A 831 -112.72 98.62 -79.13
C GLU A 831 -113.50 97.29 -79.13
N GLY A 832 -113.36 96.51 -78.05
CA GLY A 832 -113.99 95.21 -77.86
C GLY A 832 -113.27 94.03 -78.53
N ALA A 833 -112.16 94.24 -79.24
CA ALA A 833 -111.29 93.17 -79.72
C ALA A 833 -110.29 92.74 -78.63
N THR A 834 -109.79 91.51 -78.69
CA THR A 834 -108.75 90.99 -77.78
C THR A 834 -107.36 91.04 -78.45
N LEU A 835 -106.32 91.33 -77.69
CA LEU A 835 -104.92 91.27 -78.14
C LEU A 835 -104.30 89.93 -77.73
N ASP A 836 -103.99 89.09 -78.71
CA ASP A 836 -103.18 87.90 -78.50
C ASP A 836 -101.70 88.26 -78.64
N LEU A 837 -100.92 88.22 -77.54
CA LEU A 837 -99.49 88.54 -77.57
C LEU A 837 -98.68 87.50 -78.37
N ALA A 838 -99.22 86.31 -78.64
CA ALA A 838 -98.59 85.35 -79.55
C ALA A 838 -98.74 85.77 -81.03
N ALA A 839 -99.68 86.66 -81.34
CA ALA A 839 -99.95 87.19 -82.69
C ALA A 839 -99.53 88.67 -82.87
N SER A 840 -98.95 89.29 -81.83
CA SER A 840 -98.44 90.67 -81.85
C SER A 840 -97.19 90.83 -82.73
N GLY A 841 -96.93 92.07 -83.19
CA GLY A 841 -95.80 92.42 -84.04
C GLY A 841 -94.43 92.12 -83.41
N THR A 842 -94.31 92.09 -82.07
CA THR A 842 -93.14 91.52 -81.37
C THR A 842 -93.54 90.84 -80.05
N THR A 843 -93.06 89.62 -79.82
CA THR A 843 -93.42 88.81 -78.65
C THR A 843 -92.49 89.03 -77.45
N PRO A 844 -93.00 89.08 -76.21
CA PRO A 844 -92.19 89.13 -74.98
C PRO A 844 -91.17 87.99 -74.82
N SER A 845 -90.09 88.20 -74.05
CA SER A 845 -89.05 87.18 -73.80
C SER A 845 -88.51 87.16 -72.35
N ALA A 846 -88.13 85.98 -71.87
CA ALA A 846 -87.46 85.81 -70.57
C ALA A 846 -86.54 84.57 -70.58
N SER A 847 -85.42 84.63 -69.85
CA SER A 847 -84.46 83.52 -69.74
C SER A 847 -83.80 83.45 -68.36
N ASN A 848 -83.30 82.25 -67.99
CA ASN A 848 -82.68 81.97 -66.69
C ASN A 848 -83.56 82.31 -65.47
N THR A 849 -84.88 82.36 -65.67
CA THR A 849 -85.90 82.58 -64.64
C THR A 849 -86.59 81.28 -64.27
N SER A 850 -86.91 81.07 -62.99
CA SER A 850 -87.75 79.95 -62.55
C SER A 850 -89.26 80.24 -62.62
N SER A 851 -89.69 81.51 -62.76
CA SER A 851 -91.11 81.91 -62.86
C SER A 851 -91.28 83.30 -63.53
N LEU A 852 -92.47 83.58 -64.09
CA LEU A 852 -92.84 84.81 -64.80
C LEU A 852 -94.23 85.32 -64.40
N SER A 853 -94.48 86.65 -64.55
CA SER A 853 -95.79 87.27 -64.26
C SER A 853 -96.02 88.58 -65.04
N TRP A 854 -97.22 88.73 -65.60
CA TRP A 854 -97.79 89.90 -66.27
C TRP A 854 -98.78 90.65 -65.38
N ALA A 855 -98.92 91.96 -65.60
CA ALA A 855 -99.89 92.82 -64.92
C ALA A 855 -100.42 93.92 -65.86
N THR A 856 -101.70 94.33 -65.72
CA THR A 856 -102.31 95.44 -66.49
C THR A 856 -102.73 96.58 -65.57
N ALA A 857 -102.77 97.79 -66.11
CA ALA A 857 -103.28 99.00 -65.42
C ALA A 857 -104.74 99.36 -65.81
N GLY A 858 -105.32 98.73 -66.85
CA GLY A 858 -106.72 98.89 -67.25
C GLY A 858 -107.67 97.93 -66.52
N ASP A 859 -108.96 97.93 -66.88
CA ASP A 859 -109.98 97.00 -66.35
C ASP A 859 -110.07 95.65 -67.10
N GLY A 860 -109.28 95.49 -68.16
CA GLY A 860 -109.10 94.23 -68.88
C GLY A 860 -108.38 93.15 -68.08
N SER A 861 -108.25 91.96 -68.66
CA SER A 861 -107.59 90.80 -68.03
C SER A 861 -106.75 89.98 -69.00
N PHE A 862 -105.71 89.34 -68.47
CA PHE A 862 -104.94 88.30 -69.17
C PHE A 862 -105.56 86.93 -68.87
N ASP A 863 -105.69 86.08 -69.88
CA ASP A 863 -106.15 84.70 -69.73
C ASP A 863 -105.24 83.84 -68.85
N ASP A 864 -103.92 84.05 -68.92
CA ASP A 864 -102.92 83.51 -67.99
C ASP A 864 -101.77 84.51 -67.75
N ALA A 865 -101.85 85.24 -66.64
CA ALA A 865 -100.82 86.21 -66.27
C ALA A 865 -99.44 85.61 -65.97
N THR A 866 -99.24 84.29 -65.94
CA THR A 866 -97.92 83.66 -65.73
C THR A 866 -97.30 83.10 -67.01
N ALA A 867 -98.09 83.01 -68.08
CA ALA A 867 -97.60 82.61 -69.39
C ALA A 867 -96.74 83.72 -70.01
N LEU A 868 -95.71 83.36 -70.80
CA LEU A 868 -94.91 84.36 -71.51
C LEU A 868 -95.74 85.12 -72.57
N LEU A 869 -96.74 84.46 -73.16
CA LEU A 869 -97.57 84.97 -74.26
C LEU A 869 -99.08 84.87 -73.94
N PRO A 870 -99.62 85.69 -73.02
CA PRO A 870 -101.05 85.67 -72.72
C PRO A 870 -101.90 86.43 -73.76
N ILE A 871 -103.19 86.13 -73.80
CA ILE A 871 -104.20 86.92 -74.50
C ILE A 871 -104.77 87.96 -73.54
N TYR A 872 -104.59 89.24 -73.89
CA TYR A 872 -105.17 90.37 -73.18
C TYR A 872 -106.55 90.72 -73.75
N THR A 873 -107.58 90.71 -72.91
CA THR A 873 -108.94 91.17 -73.25
C THR A 873 -109.18 92.49 -72.53
N PRO A 874 -109.30 93.63 -73.25
CA PRO A 874 -109.54 94.94 -72.63
C PRO A 874 -110.86 95.04 -71.90
#